data_AF-A0A345H6K6-F1
#
_entry.id   AF-A0A345H6K6-F1
#
_cell.length_a   1.000
_cell.length_b   1.000
_cell.length_c   1.000
_cell.angle_alpha   90.00
_cell.angle_beta   90.00
_cell.angle_gamma   90.00
#
_symmetry.space_group_name_H-M   'P 1'
#
loop_
_entity.id
_entity.type
_entity.pdbx_description
1 polymer ?
#
loop_
_entity_poly.entity_id
_entity_poly.type
_entity_poly.pdbx_seq_one_letter_code
_entity_poly.pdbx_strand_id
1 'polypeptide(L)'
;MKTTLLFLGIFLTTTLYCYAQPANDDCANAEIISVTTTSTTLVSYNNATATQSLQSSCESAGNTYLDVWYEFTMPVNGNIRITGVNFADGFSLYSTCGGAEIDCFYDDGFFYSLTNGATYKLRAASTTSQAGSDSFQIQAFEAAANDECATAEVIAADITNLTTINFNNAQATESLVSSCDTNTNTDYLDLWYEFTMPVTGNVQFSGINFADGFTLYDNCGTVPIELDCFYDSHFIYNLASGTYTLRVVSTAANAGTDSFRIQAFATAANDECATAEVITEDITTARTINFNNAAATESLQSSCDTNVNANYLDLWYEFTMPVNGNLEISGVNFADGFTLYDNCGAIPTEIDCFYDNNFTYGLTTGNYILRVVSTASNAGNDSFILQAFETAVNDECAMAEVIMEDITTARTINFNNAAATESLQSSCDTNVNANYLDLWYEFTMPVNGNLEISGVNFADGFTLYDNCGAIPTEIDCFYDNNFTYGLTTGNYILRVVSTASNAGNDSFIIQAFETATNDECATAEVITENITTQRTIVFNNAAATESLDASCDTASNTHLDLWYEFTMPVTGNIYISGVNFADRFTIYDTCGGTELACFDDNGFAYSLISGTYYLRAYSTEIYADADSFNIQAFAQLANDDCVNAEMISVAGVGACGTQNITVDTRGATETFAPNIGDCFSTSQVWLDAWYAFEAPITGNITLTSTNFSNTFAVYESCGGAEVACFADDGVIPVTFGNTYYIQVSRATVSAGEVTFCLEGSPAVAQGMAGMCENMPTVEISAAQGNTNEWVPILNASDDIVAAINANGNDLGNITTTLFIENADTRDFSGQPYLRREVSISTTIPPAGFVNVRLYVLGDEVDDLMLVDSNLMNIFDLEVMKVNGNTCTTGYTSGGDFINTSGSSYLDDYYVQFATNSFSVFYPTSTNLDGTLSIPSVENNTLGVSVIPTITDGIVHIKADKILTDVVVNVFDITGRSIYQATLENLNQTQQSIDLSSYQSGIYFMKITHQNTQITKRIILK
;
A
#
# COMPACT_ATOMS: atom_id res chain seq x y z
N MET A 1 -69.03 -67.80 59.85
CA MET A 1 -67.98 -66.88 59.39
C MET A 1 -68.34 -66.41 57.99
N LYS A 2 -68.41 -65.10 57.76
CA LYS A 2 -68.78 -64.43 56.49
C LYS A 2 -67.61 -63.53 56.07
N THR A 3 -67.33 -63.42 54.78
CA THR A 3 -66.29 -62.55 54.23
C THR A 3 -66.74 -61.92 52.92
N THR A 4 -66.33 -60.66 52.72
CA THR A 4 -66.80 -59.70 51.71
C THR A 4 -65.68 -59.46 50.69
N LEU A 5 -65.95 -59.58 49.39
CA LEU A 5 -65.05 -59.17 48.30
C LEU A 5 -65.85 -58.42 47.22
N LEU A 6 -65.35 -57.25 46.84
CA LEU A 6 -65.93 -56.27 45.91
C LEU A 6 -65.77 -56.74 44.45
N PHE A 7 -66.85 -56.67 43.66
CA PHE A 7 -66.92 -57.10 42.25
C PHE A 7 -66.97 -55.86 41.33
N LEU A 8 -66.04 -55.80 40.37
CA LEU A 8 -65.90 -54.81 39.31
C LEU A 8 -66.69 -55.30 38.08
N GLY A 9 -67.68 -54.54 37.59
CA GLY A 9 -68.51 -54.89 36.43
C GLY A 9 -68.37 -53.85 35.31
N ILE A 10 -67.81 -54.25 34.18
CA ILE A 10 -67.68 -53.48 32.94
C ILE A 10 -69.02 -53.53 32.19
N PHE A 11 -69.65 -52.37 31.96
CA PHE A 11 -70.79 -52.22 31.04
C PHE A 11 -70.30 -51.50 29.76
N LEU A 12 -70.33 -52.23 28.65
CA LEU A 12 -69.96 -51.78 27.31
C LEU A 12 -71.17 -51.03 26.69
N THR A 13 -71.18 -49.70 26.72
CA THR A 13 -72.18 -48.87 26.02
C THR A 13 -71.77 -48.71 24.56
N THR A 14 -72.47 -49.39 23.65
CA THR A 14 -72.36 -49.21 22.19
C THR A 14 -73.00 -47.88 21.77
N THR A 15 -72.21 -46.83 21.58
CA THR A 15 -72.61 -45.65 20.81
C THR A 15 -72.54 -45.99 19.32
N LEU A 16 -73.69 -46.26 18.69
CA LEU A 16 -73.79 -46.19 17.22
C LEU A 16 -73.62 -44.71 16.82
N TYR A 17 -72.45 -44.35 16.31
CA TYR A 17 -72.29 -43.12 15.53
C TYR A 17 -72.97 -43.37 14.16
N CYS A 18 -74.22 -42.95 14.02
CA CYS A 18 -74.81 -42.73 12.71
C CYS A 18 -74.26 -41.39 12.23
N TYR A 19 -73.30 -41.40 11.31
CA TYR A 19 -72.85 -40.17 10.65
C TYR A 19 -73.99 -39.69 9.76
N ALA A 20 -74.48 -38.46 10.01
CA ALA A 20 -75.49 -37.84 9.17
C ALA A 20 -74.86 -37.54 7.80
N GLN A 21 -75.63 -37.75 6.73
CA GLN A 21 -75.21 -37.34 5.38
C GLN A 21 -74.99 -35.81 5.34
N PRO A 22 -74.13 -35.30 4.43
CA PRO A 22 -73.99 -33.87 4.19
C PRO A 22 -75.35 -33.20 3.89
N ALA A 23 -75.49 -31.92 4.21
CA ALA A 23 -76.77 -31.21 3.99
C ALA A 23 -77.14 -31.11 2.50
N ASN A 24 -76.12 -31.12 1.63
CA ASN A 24 -76.22 -31.04 0.19
C ASN A 24 -75.99 -32.39 -0.52
N ASP A 25 -76.29 -33.50 0.16
CA ASP A 25 -76.18 -34.86 -0.39
C ASP A 25 -77.07 -35.11 -1.62
N ASP A 26 -78.23 -34.47 -1.66
CA ASP A 26 -79.18 -34.57 -2.78
C ASP A 26 -79.35 -33.23 -3.50
N CYS A 27 -79.57 -33.25 -4.82
CA CYS A 27 -79.78 -32.06 -5.64
C CYS A 27 -80.86 -31.09 -5.12
N ALA A 28 -81.92 -31.63 -4.49
CA ALA A 28 -83.01 -30.83 -3.93
C ALA A 28 -82.54 -29.87 -2.82
N ASN A 29 -81.46 -30.21 -2.13
CA ASN A 29 -80.86 -29.43 -1.04
C ASN A 29 -79.49 -28.86 -1.41
N ALA A 30 -79.22 -28.66 -2.70
CA ALA A 30 -77.94 -28.15 -3.18
C ALA A 30 -77.54 -26.84 -2.46
N GLU A 31 -76.27 -26.76 -2.06
CA GLU A 31 -75.72 -25.58 -1.37
C GLU A 31 -75.54 -24.42 -2.36
N ILE A 32 -76.00 -23.23 -2.01
CA ILE A 32 -75.86 -22.06 -2.88
C ILE A 32 -74.43 -21.52 -2.81
N ILE A 33 -73.74 -21.47 -3.95
CA ILE A 33 -72.41 -20.87 -4.10
C ILE A 33 -72.49 -19.60 -4.96
N SER A 34 -71.62 -18.64 -4.68
CA SER A 34 -71.45 -17.46 -5.51
C SER A 34 -70.43 -17.71 -6.62
N VAL A 35 -70.75 -17.34 -7.85
CA VAL A 35 -69.78 -17.33 -8.95
C VAL A 35 -69.58 -15.89 -9.42
N THR A 36 -68.33 -15.49 -9.65
CA THR A 36 -67.97 -14.13 -10.08
C THR A 36 -67.19 -14.16 -11.39
N THR A 37 -67.12 -13.02 -12.07
CA THR A 37 -66.31 -12.85 -13.28
C THR A 37 -64.90 -12.32 -13.04
N THR A 38 -64.63 -11.78 -11.84
CA THR A 38 -63.38 -11.06 -11.54
C THR A 38 -62.36 -11.89 -10.77
N SER A 39 -62.80 -12.94 -10.07
CA SER A 39 -61.92 -13.85 -9.34
C SER A 39 -62.53 -15.24 -9.20
N THR A 40 -61.67 -16.23 -8.99
CA THR A 40 -62.12 -17.58 -8.62
C THR A 40 -62.77 -17.58 -7.24
N THR A 41 -63.78 -18.43 -7.07
CA THR A 41 -64.40 -18.73 -5.78
C THR A 41 -63.97 -20.12 -5.34
N LEU A 42 -63.30 -20.23 -4.19
CA LEU A 42 -62.91 -21.52 -3.61
C LEU A 42 -64.11 -22.14 -2.89
N VAL A 43 -64.48 -23.36 -3.27
CA VAL A 43 -65.53 -24.17 -2.67
C VAL A 43 -64.89 -25.40 -2.06
N SER A 44 -65.03 -25.58 -0.75
CA SER A 44 -64.54 -26.76 -0.03
C SER A 44 -65.70 -27.68 0.31
N TYR A 45 -65.50 -28.98 0.19
CA TYR A 45 -66.55 -29.97 0.44
C TYR A 45 -66.04 -31.25 1.06
N ASN A 46 -66.96 -32.04 1.61
CA ASN A 46 -66.65 -33.38 2.08
C ASN A 46 -67.77 -34.36 1.73
N ASN A 47 -67.49 -35.27 0.80
CA ASN A 47 -68.43 -36.30 0.33
C ASN A 47 -68.17 -37.69 0.94
N ALA A 48 -67.28 -37.83 1.94
CA ALA A 48 -66.93 -39.13 2.54
C ALA A 48 -68.13 -39.86 3.18
N THR A 49 -69.14 -39.10 3.58
CA THR A 49 -70.38 -39.63 4.17
C THR A 49 -71.60 -39.40 3.30
N ALA A 50 -71.43 -39.01 2.03
CA ALA A 50 -72.52 -38.79 1.08
C ALA A 50 -73.06 -40.12 0.50
N THR A 51 -74.19 -40.06 -0.20
CA THR A 51 -74.72 -41.13 -1.05
C THR A 51 -74.56 -40.81 -2.53
N GLN A 52 -74.72 -41.83 -3.39
CA GLN A 52 -74.76 -41.61 -4.84
C GLN A 52 -76.17 -41.19 -5.25
N SER A 53 -76.34 -39.94 -5.70
CA SER A 53 -77.62 -39.44 -6.20
C SER A 53 -77.98 -40.01 -7.56
N LEU A 54 -77.02 -40.04 -8.49
CA LEU A 54 -77.19 -40.55 -9.85
C LEU A 54 -75.85 -40.98 -10.46
N GLN A 55 -75.87 -41.42 -11.72
CA GLN A 55 -74.66 -41.69 -12.49
C GLN A 55 -74.58 -40.74 -13.70
N SER A 56 -73.46 -40.03 -13.81
CA SER A 56 -73.13 -39.08 -14.89
C SER A 56 -72.57 -39.79 -16.13
N SER A 57 -72.57 -39.14 -17.30
CA SER A 57 -72.14 -39.75 -18.58
C SER A 57 -70.64 -40.06 -18.66
N CYS A 58 -69.81 -39.34 -17.92
CA CYS A 58 -68.36 -39.57 -17.78
C CYS A 58 -68.02 -40.57 -16.65
N GLU A 59 -69.01 -41.12 -15.95
CA GLU A 59 -68.80 -42.09 -14.87
C GLU A 59 -68.94 -43.55 -15.32
N SER A 60 -68.11 -44.43 -14.75
CA SER A 60 -68.14 -45.87 -15.06
C SER A 60 -69.13 -46.64 -14.18
N ALA A 61 -70.03 -47.42 -14.80
CA ALA A 61 -71.11 -48.13 -14.08
C ALA A 61 -70.63 -49.20 -13.07
N GLY A 62 -69.34 -49.54 -13.06
CA GLY A 62 -68.74 -50.47 -12.10
C GLY A 62 -68.35 -49.85 -10.76
N ASN A 63 -68.42 -48.53 -10.62
CA ASN A 63 -68.02 -47.80 -9.42
C ASN A 63 -69.22 -47.09 -8.77
N THR A 64 -69.15 -46.89 -7.45
CA THR A 64 -70.08 -46.03 -6.71
C THR A 64 -69.43 -44.67 -6.51
N TYR A 65 -70.16 -43.61 -6.86
CA TYR A 65 -69.70 -42.22 -6.81
C TYR A 65 -70.47 -41.46 -5.75
N LEU A 66 -69.82 -41.06 -4.66
CA LEU A 66 -70.45 -40.29 -3.60
C LEU A 66 -70.46 -38.82 -4.02
N ASP A 67 -71.62 -38.16 -3.96
CA ASP A 67 -71.79 -36.84 -4.55
C ASP A 67 -72.39 -35.80 -3.60
N VAL A 68 -72.01 -34.54 -3.84
CA VAL A 68 -72.59 -33.37 -3.18
C VAL A 68 -73.00 -32.35 -4.24
N TRP A 69 -74.01 -31.57 -3.93
CA TRP A 69 -74.66 -30.67 -4.89
C TRP A 69 -74.52 -29.20 -4.53
N TYR A 70 -74.28 -28.38 -5.54
CA TYR A 70 -74.24 -26.93 -5.45
C TYR A 70 -75.22 -26.29 -6.42
N GLU A 71 -75.69 -25.10 -6.09
CA GLU A 71 -76.52 -24.25 -6.94
C GLU A 71 -75.85 -22.90 -7.12
N PHE A 72 -75.79 -22.41 -8.36
CA PHE A 72 -75.34 -21.05 -8.64
C PHE A 72 -76.20 -20.40 -9.73
N THR A 73 -76.33 -19.07 -9.66
CA THR A 73 -76.91 -18.27 -10.74
C THR A 73 -75.79 -17.71 -11.60
N MET A 74 -75.84 -17.96 -12.90
CA MET A 74 -74.82 -17.50 -13.83
C MET A 74 -74.83 -15.97 -13.95
N PRO A 75 -73.70 -15.27 -13.71
CA PRO A 75 -73.68 -13.80 -13.67
C PRO A 75 -73.62 -13.12 -15.05
N VAL A 76 -73.22 -13.85 -16.10
CA VAL A 76 -73.03 -13.36 -17.47
C VAL A 76 -73.38 -14.46 -18.48
N ASN A 77 -73.60 -14.13 -19.76
CA ASN A 77 -73.64 -15.16 -20.80
C ASN A 77 -72.20 -15.60 -21.06
N GLY A 78 -71.90 -16.89 -21.09
CA GLY A 78 -70.55 -17.38 -21.38
C GLY A 78 -70.18 -18.64 -20.62
N ASN A 79 -68.92 -18.78 -20.24
CA ASN A 79 -68.34 -20.03 -19.79
C ASN A 79 -68.15 -20.05 -18.26
N ILE A 80 -68.13 -21.25 -17.69
CA ILE A 80 -67.67 -21.51 -16.33
C ILE A 80 -66.39 -22.32 -16.41
N ARG A 81 -65.36 -21.91 -15.69
CA ARG A 81 -64.15 -22.70 -15.47
C ARG A 81 -64.16 -23.28 -14.07
N ILE A 82 -63.87 -24.57 -13.95
CA ILE A 82 -63.54 -25.23 -12.68
C ILE A 82 -62.06 -25.56 -12.68
N THR A 83 -61.35 -25.15 -11.62
CA THR A 83 -59.91 -25.41 -11.46
C THR A 83 -59.53 -25.89 -10.06
N GLY A 84 -58.29 -26.35 -9.90
CA GLY A 84 -57.78 -26.83 -8.62
C GLY A 84 -58.45 -28.12 -8.18
N VAL A 85 -58.88 -28.92 -9.14
CA VAL A 85 -59.58 -30.19 -8.95
C VAL A 85 -58.58 -31.32 -8.79
N ASN A 86 -58.89 -32.27 -7.91
CA ASN A 86 -58.19 -33.53 -7.81
C ASN A 86 -58.65 -34.49 -8.92
N PHE A 87 -57.74 -35.23 -9.54
CA PHE A 87 -58.03 -36.17 -10.63
C PHE A 87 -59.09 -37.24 -10.32
N ALA A 88 -59.38 -37.47 -9.05
CA ALA A 88 -60.39 -38.40 -8.59
C ALA A 88 -61.82 -37.81 -8.56
N ASP A 89 -61.95 -36.49 -8.73
CA ASP A 89 -63.19 -35.75 -8.64
C ASP A 89 -63.75 -35.44 -10.04
N GLY A 90 -65.02 -35.79 -10.23
CA GLY A 90 -65.79 -35.50 -11.42
C GLY A 90 -66.83 -34.41 -11.15
N PHE A 91 -67.04 -33.56 -12.14
CA PHE A 91 -68.02 -32.49 -12.12
C PHE A 91 -69.06 -32.70 -13.21
N SER A 92 -70.34 -32.54 -12.87
CA SER A 92 -71.45 -32.66 -13.81
C SER A 92 -72.41 -31.50 -13.62
N LEU A 93 -72.82 -30.85 -14.71
CA LEU A 93 -73.70 -29.67 -14.65
C LEU A 93 -75.10 -29.99 -15.18
N TYR A 94 -76.12 -29.46 -14.52
CA TYR A 94 -77.53 -29.64 -14.88
C TYR A 94 -78.28 -28.29 -14.82
N SER A 95 -79.30 -28.13 -15.65
CA SER A 95 -80.17 -26.94 -15.59
C SER A 95 -81.19 -27.00 -14.45
N THR A 96 -81.62 -28.20 -14.06
CA THR A 96 -82.56 -28.46 -12.96
C THR A 96 -82.33 -29.86 -12.38
N CYS A 97 -82.78 -30.11 -11.15
CA CYS A 97 -82.67 -31.44 -10.54
C CYS A 97 -83.46 -32.50 -11.32
N GLY A 98 -82.80 -33.58 -11.72
CA GLY A 98 -83.39 -34.64 -12.54
C GLY A 98 -83.59 -34.28 -14.01
N GLY A 99 -83.06 -33.13 -14.46
CA GLY A 99 -82.99 -32.75 -15.88
C GLY A 99 -81.90 -33.52 -16.64
N ALA A 100 -81.76 -33.21 -17.93
CA ALA A 100 -80.64 -33.72 -18.72
C ALA A 100 -79.33 -33.07 -18.24
N GLU A 101 -78.26 -33.88 -18.21
CA GLU A 101 -76.89 -33.41 -18.00
C GLU A 101 -76.50 -32.48 -19.16
N ILE A 102 -75.94 -31.32 -18.82
CA ILE A 102 -75.39 -30.36 -19.78
C ILE A 102 -74.06 -30.88 -20.27
N ASP A 103 -73.17 -31.20 -19.34
CA ASP A 103 -71.86 -31.78 -19.61
C ASP A 103 -71.27 -32.36 -18.32
N CYS A 104 -70.18 -33.12 -18.45
CA CYS A 104 -69.38 -33.54 -17.31
C CYS A 104 -67.92 -33.86 -17.67
N PHE A 105 -67.03 -33.68 -16.70
CA PHE A 105 -65.60 -33.96 -16.84
C PHE A 105 -64.96 -34.37 -15.51
N TYR A 106 -63.74 -34.88 -15.61
CA TYR A 106 -62.80 -35.05 -14.49
C TYR A 106 -61.67 -34.04 -14.66
N ASP A 107 -60.95 -33.75 -13.58
CA ASP A 107 -59.90 -32.72 -13.55
C ASP A 107 -60.46 -31.29 -13.75
N ASP A 108 -59.57 -30.34 -14.05
CA ASP A 108 -59.92 -28.96 -14.40
C ASP A 108 -60.62 -28.93 -15.76
N GLY A 109 -61.64 -28.10 -15.92
CA GLY A 109 -62.44 -28.07 -17.14
C GLY A 109 -63.39 -26.89 -17.24
N PHE A 110 -64.13 -26.85 -18.35
CA PHE A 110 -65.09 -25.79 -18.66
C PHE A 110 -66.50 -26.33 -18.87
N PHE A 111 -67.48 -25.50 -18.55
CA PHE A 111 -68.84 -25.60 -19.04
C PHE A 111 -69.13 -24.40 -19.93
N TYR A 112 -69.47 -24.64 -21.19
CA TYR A 112 -69.58 -23.59 -22.19
C TYR A 112 -71.02 -23.07 -22.37
N SER A 113 -71.15 -21.86 -22.93
CA SER A 113 -72.42 -21.32 -23.44
C SER A 113 -73.58 -21.26 -22.43
N LEU A 114 -73.28 -20.97 -21.16
CA LEU A 114 -74.29 -20.79 -20.12
C LEU A 114 -74.98 -19.42 -20.23
N THR A 115 -76.25 -19.36 -19.83
CA THR A 115 -77.11 -18.17 -19.99
C THR A 115 -77.15 -17.34 -18.71
N ASN A 116 -76.96 -16.02 -18.83
CA ASN A 116 -77.05 -15.05 -17.74
C ASN A 116 -78.41 -15.13 -17.02
N GLY A 117 -78.37 -15.14 -15.69
CA GLY A 117 -79.55 -15.17 -14.83
C GLY A 117 -80.22 -16.55 -14.74
N ALA A 118 -79.78 -17.53 -15.53
CA ALA A 118 -80.18 -18.92 -15.34
C ALA A 118 -79.50 -19.49 -14.08
N THR A 119 -80.19 -20.40 -13.41
CA THR A 119 -79.68 -21.09 -12.21
C THR A 119 -79.34 -22.52 -12.59
N TYR A 120 -78.15 -22.97 -12.21
CA TYR A 120 -77.60 -24.28 -12.55
C TYR A 120 -77.31 -25.11 -11.29
N LYS A 121 -77.32 -26.43 -11.46
CA LYS A 121 -77.01 -27.43 -10.45
C LYS A 121 -75.69 -28.08 -10.80
N LEU A 122 -74.67 -27.88 -9.97
CA LEU A 122 -73.36 -28.48 -10.11
C LEU A 122 -73.23 -29.66 -9.15
N ARG A 123 -72.93 -30.83 -9.68
CA ARG A 123 -72.65 -32.04 -8.91
C ARG A 123 -71.14 -32.23 -8.86
N ALA A 124 -70.59 -32.37 -7.66
CA ALA A 124 -69.20 -32.78 -7.43
C ALA A 124 -69.19 -34.21 -6.86
N ALA A 125 -68.51 -35.14 -7.52
CA ALA A 125 -68.59 -36.56 -7.22
C ALA A 125 -67.21 -37.22 -7.24
N SER A 126 -66.98 -38.16 -6.32
CA SER A 126 -65.74 -38.95 -6.29
C SER A 126 -66.06 -40.41 -6.05
N THR A 127 -65.20 -41.31 -6.52
CA THR A 127 -65.35 -42.75 -6.20
C THR A 127 -65.29 -42.99 -4.69
N THR A 128 -66.00 -44.00 -4.19
CA THR A 128 -66.00 -44.35 -2.75
C THR A 128 -64.61 -44.49 -2.11
N SER A 129 -63.57 -44.87 -2.86
CA SER A 129 -62.20 -44.99 -2.36
C SER A 129 -61.45 -43.65 -2.26
N GLN A 130 -61.96 -42.60 -2.90
CA GLN A 130 -61.37 -41.26 -2.97
C GLN A 130 -62.23 -40.20 -2.29
N ALA A 131 -63.49 -40.52 -1.95
CA ALA A 131 -64.38 -39.61 -1.23
C ALA A 131 -63.78 -39.17 0.11
N GLY A 132 -63.85 -37.88 0.39
CA GLY A 132 -63.01 -37.23 1.40
C GLY A 132 -63.30 -35.74 1.52
N SER A 133 -62.44 -35.02 2.24
CA SER A 133 -62.44 -33.55 2.18
C SER A 133 -61.63 -33.10 0.97
N ASP A 134 -62.24 -32.31 0.09
CA ASP A 134 -61.59 -31.77 -1.10
C ASP A 134 -62.09 -30.33 -1.38
N SER A 135 -61.58 -29.71 -2.44
CA SER A 135 -61.98 -28.37 -2.86
C SER A 135 -61.81 -28.15 -4.35
N PHE A 136 -62.58 -27.21 -4.91
CA PHE A 136 -62.41 -26.72 -6.27
C PHE A 136 -62.57 -25.20 -6.31
N GLN A 137 -62.07 -24.59 -7.37
CA GLN A 137 -62.23 -23.18 -7.69
C GLN A 137 -63.20 -23.02 -8.86
N ILE A 138 -64.07 -22.03 -8.81
CA ILE A 138 -65.04 -21.76 -9.89
C ILE A 138 -65.03 -20.27 -10.29
N GLN A 139 -65.04 -19.98 -11.59
CA GLN A 139 -65.10 -18.63 -12.14
C GLN A 139 -65.97 -18.60 -13.41
N ALA A 140 -66.71 -17.50 -13.61
CA ALA A 140 -67.44 -17.24 -14.85
C ALA A 140 -66.64 -16.33 -15.79
N PHE A 141 -66.74 -16.57 -17.09
CA PHE A 141 -66.17 -15.74 -18.14
C PHE A 141 -67.31 -15.29 -19.06
N GLU A 142 -67.37 -13.99 -19.33
CA GLU A 142 -68.34 -13.43 -20.28
C GLU A 142 -67.94 -13.85 -21.71
N ALA A 143 -68.92 -14.27 -22.51
CA ALA A 143 -68.70 -14.70 -23.88
C ALA A 143 -68.06 -13.58 -24.70
N ALA A 144 -66.96 -13.89 -25.39
CA ALA A 144 -66.30 -12.95 -26.27
C ALA A 144 -67.19 -12.61 -27.48
N ALA A 145 -67.16 -11.35 -27.91
CA ALA A 145 -67.93 -10.93 -29.08
C ALA A 145 -67.33 -11.46 -30.40
N ASN A 146 -66.05 -11.82 -30.38
CA ASN A 146 -65.24 -12.28 -31.51
C ASN A 146 -64.89 -13.78 -31.40
N ASP A 147 -65.79 -14.56 -30.81
CA ASP A 147 -65.68 -16.03 -30.66
C ASP A 147 -65.94 -16.80 -31.97
N GLU A 148 -66.35 -16.10 -33.02
CA GLU A 148 -66.60 -16.68 -34.34
C GLU A 148 -65.90 -15.85 -35.40
N CYS A 149 -65.39 -16.51 -36.46
CA CYS A 149 -64.74 -15.84 -37.59
C CYS A 149 -65.61 -14.70 -38.16
N ALA A 150 -66.92 -14.97 -38.35
CA ALA A 150 -67.86 -13.98 -38.89
C ALA A 150 -68.03 -12.72 -38.01
N THR A 151 -67.56 -12.77 -36.76
CA THR A 151 -67.60 -11.69 -35.78
C THR A 151 -66.21 -11.21 -35.36
N ALA A 152 -65.18 -11.52 -36.15
CA ALA A 152 -63.79 -11.15 -35.87
C ALA A 152 -63.64 -9.68 -35.47
N GLU A 153 -62.86 -9.44 -34.41
CA GLU A 153 -62.57 -8.08 -33.93
C GLU A 153 -61.58 -7.39 -34.86
N VAL A 154 -61.92 -6.20 -35.36
CA VAL A 154 -61.02 -5.43 -36.22
C VAL A 154 -59.92 -4.78 -35.37
N ILE A 155 -58.67 -5.14 -35.64
CA ILE A 155 -57.48 -4.45 -35.12
C ILE A 155 -57.38 -3.09 -35.83
N ALA A 156 -57.93 -2.06 -35.19
CA ALA A 156 -57.99 -0.70 -35.75
C ALA A 156 -56.67 0.09 -35.61
N ALA A 157 -55.67 -0.48 -34.93
CA ALA A 157 -54.36 0.14 -34.73
C ALA A 157 -53.53 0.13 -36.02
N ASP A 158 -52.65 1.13 -36.16
CA ASP A 158 -51.70 1.18 -37.25
C ASP A 158 -50.56 0.18 -36.99
N ILE A 159 -50.69 -0.99 -37.62
CA ILE A 159 -49.73 -2.09 -37.48
C ILE A 159 -48.39 -1.83 -38.18
N THR A 160 -48.17 -0.69 -38.87
CA THR A 160 -46.80 -0.31 -39.29
C THR A 160 -45.87 -0.08 -38.09
N ASN A 161 -46.47 0.24 -36.94
CA ASN A 161 -45.80 0.27 -35.65
C ASN A 161 -46.13 -1.00 -34.85
N LEU A 162 -45.16 -1.48 -34.07
CA LEU A 162 -45.34 -2.62 -33.19
C LEU A 162 -46.54 -2.41 -32.24
N THR A 163 -47.58 -3.21 -32.43
CA THR A 163 -48.87 -3.07 -31.72
C THR A 163 -49.09 -4.28 -30.83
N THR A 164 -49.46 -4.07 -29.55
CA THR A 164 -49.81 -5.16 -28.62
C THR A 164 -51.32 -5.38 -28.57
N ILE A 165 -51.75 -6.63 -28.75
CA ILE A 165 -53.14 -7.08 -28.65
C ILE A 165 -53.27 -7.95 -27.42
N ASN A 166 -54.23 -7.63 -26.54
CA ASN A 166 -54.52 -8.44 -25.35
C ASN A 166 -55.81 -9.21 -25.59
N PHE A 167 -55.87 -10.44 -25.12
CA PHE A 167 -57.00 -11.33 -25.35
C PHE A 167 -57.24 -12.23 -24.13
N ASN A 168 -58.39 -12.93 -24.10
CA ASN A 168 -58.68 -13.90 -23.06
C ASN A 168 -59.47 -15.11 -23.60
N ASN A 169 -58.78 -16.19 -23.99
CA ASN A 169 -59.42 -17.37 -24.58
C ASN A 169 -60.35 -18.12 -23.62
N ALA A 170 -60.33 -17.84 -22.32
CA ALA A 170 -61.32 -18.43 -21.40
C ALA A 170 -62.75 -17.92 -21.66
N GLN A 171 -62.88 -16.81 -22.40
CA GLN A 171 -64.15 -16.23 -22.86
C GLN A 171 -64.70 -16.88 -24.13
N ALA A 172 -63.90 -17.73 -24.78
CA ALA A 172 -64.18 -18.31 -26.09
C ALA A 172 -64.69 -19.76 -26.01
N THR A 173 -65.22 -20.25 -27.11
CA THR A 173 -65.52 -21.65 -27.38
C THR A 173 -64.64 -22.13 -28.54
N GLU A 174 -64.65 -23.43 -28.83
CA GLU A 174 -63.97 -23.95 -30.02
C GLU A 174 -64.86 -23.77 -31.25
N SER A 175 -64.41 -22.99 -32.23
CA SER A 175 -65.16 -22.76 -33.48
C SER A 175 -64.56 -23.46 -34.71
N LEU A 176 -63.22 -23.55 -34.82
CA LEU A 176 -62.53 -24.19 -35.95
C LEU A 176 -61.26 -24.93 -35.49
N VAL A 177 -60.86 -25.99 -36.20
CA VAL A 177 -59.57 -26.68 -35.99
C VAL A 177 -58.65 -26.39 -37.18
N SER A 178 -57.42 -25.92 -36.93
CA SER A 178 -56.43 -25.58 -37.99
C SER A 178 -55.39 -26.69 -38.20
N SER A 179 -54.48 -26.50 -39.17
CA SER A 179 -53.48 -27.53 -39.51
C SER A 179 -52.48 -27.87 -38.38
N CYS A 180 -52.30 -26.96 -37.43
CA CYS A 180 -51.39 -27.06 -36.30
C CYS A 180 -52.07 -27.54 -35.01
N ASP A 181 -53.39 -27.71 -35.00
CA ASP A 181 -54.18 -28.24 -33.88
C ASP A 181 -54.13 -29.78 -33.89
N THR A 182 -52.97 -30.32 -33.56
CA THR A 182 -52.66 -31.75 -33.79
C THR A 182 -53.35 -32.73 -32.86
N ASN A 183 -53.86 -32.28 -31.70
CA ASN A 183 -54.52 -33.14 -30.71
C ASN A 183 -56.05 -33.03 -30.79
N THR A 184 -56.71 -34.03 -31.40
CA THR A 184 -58.17 -34.05 -31.60
C THR A 184 -59.00 -34.29 -30.32
N ASN A 185 -58.37 -34.49 -29.16
CA ASN A 185 -59.06 -34.70 -27.88
C ASN A 185 -58.94 -33.48 -26.96
N THR A 186 -58.54 -32.33 -27.50
CA THR A 186 -58.38 -31.08 -26.75
C THR A 186 -59.27 -30.03 -27.37
N ASP A 187 -59.98 -29.30 -26.51
CA ASP A 187 -60.75 -28.13 -26.93
C ASP A 187 -59.80 -26.96 -27.16
N TYR A 188 -59.87 -26.38 -28.34
CA TYR A 188 -59.08 -25.24 -28.79
C TYR A 188 -59.94 -23.98 -28.78
N LEU A 189 -59.97 -23.28 -27.64
CA LEU A 189 -60.80 -22.10 -27.47
C LEU A 189 -60.20 -20.97 -28.30
N ASP A 190 -60.95 -20.38 -29.23
CA ASP A 190 -60.41 -19.47 -30.23
C ASP A 190 -61.10 -18.09 -30.29
N LEU A 191 -60.28 -17.06 -30.46
CA LEU A 191 -60.71 -15.69 -30.67
C LEU A 191 -60.26 -15.23 -32.05
N TRP A 192 -61.13 -14.49 -32.72
CA TRP A 192 -60.92 -14.06 -34.10
C TRP A 192 -60.65 -12.57 -34.19
N TYR A 193 -59.65 -12.21 -34.99
CA TYR A 193 -59.28 -10.84 -35.27
C TYR A 193 -59.20 -10.61 -36.78
N GLU A 194 -59.46 -9.39 -37.22
CA GLU A 194 -59.28 -8.94 -38.59
C GLU A 194 -58.26 -7.79 -38.60
N PHE A 195 -57.27 -7.85 -39.48
CA PHE A 195 -56.34 -6.74 -39.69
C PHE A 195 -56.15 -6.43 -41.16
N THR A 196 -55.76 -5.20 -41.47
CA THR A 196 -55.46 -4.77 -42.84
C THR A 196 -53.96 -4.56 -43.00
N MET A 197 -53.33 -5.32 -43.90
CA MET A 197 -51.98 -5.05 -44.36
C MET A 197 -51.97 -3.73 -45.13
N PRO A 198 -51.27 -2.69 -44.64
CA PRO A 198 -51.32 -1.35 -45.22
C PRO A 198 -50.59 -1.26 -46.57
N VAL A 199 -49.60 -2.14 -46.78
CA VAL A 199 -48.76 -2.25 -47.97
C VAL A 199 -48.42 -3.72 -48.20
N THR A 200 -47.95 -4.05 -49.40
CA THR A 200 -47.36 -5.38 -49.65
C THR A 200 -46.03 -5.50 -48.90
N GLY A 201 -45.83 -6.62 -48.21
CA GLY A 201 -44.59 -6.91 -47.50
C GLY A 201 -44.76 -7.99 -46.43
N ASN A 202 -43.99 -7.89 -45.37
CA ASN A 202 -43.94 -8.91 -44.32
C ASN A 202 -44.80 -8.50 -43.12
N VAL A 203 -45.32 -9.48 -42.39
CA VAL A 203 -45.93 -9.26 -41.07
C VAL A 203 -45.21 -10.11 -40.04
N GLN A 204 -44.83 -9.50 -38.93
CA GLN A 204 -44.20 -10.15 -37.78
C GLN A 204 -45.21 -10.29 -36.66
N PHE A 205 -45.29 -11.49 -36.10
CA PHE A 205 -45.93 -11.79 -34.84
C PHE A 205 -44.86 -12.09 -33.79
N SER A 206 -44.95 -11.44 -32.62
CA SER A 206 -43.96 -11.60 -31.55
C SER A 206 -44.60 -11.49 -30.17
N GLY A 207 -43.85 -11.84 -29.13
CA GLY A 207 -44.36 -11.84 -27.76
C GLY A 207 -45.43 -12.90 -27.51
N ILE A 208 -45.40 -13.98 -28.29
CA ILE A 208 -46.34 -15.09 -28.21
C ILE A 208 -45.93 -16.03 -27.06
N ASN A 209 -46.92 -16.44 -26.26
CA ASN A 209 -46.76 -17.50 -25.29
C ASN A 209 -46.83 -18.85 -26.02
N PHE A 210 -45.97 -19.80 -25.63
CA PHE A 210 -45.94 -21.15 -26.22
C PHE A 210 -47.28 -21.92 -26.11
N ALA A 211 -48.15 -21.50 -25.20
CA ALA A 211 -49.47 -22.08 -25.01
C ALA A 211 -50.52 -21.59 -26.02
N ASP A 212 -50.20 -20.55 -26.78
CA ASP A 212 -51.09 -19.88 -27.73
C ASP A 212 -50.68 -20.17 -29.17
N GLY A 213 -51.62 -20.69 -29.94
CA GLY A 213 -51.49 -20.90 -31.38
C GLY A 213 -52.09 -19.75 -32.17
N PHE A 214 -51.58 -19.56 -33.38
CA PHE A 214 -52.01 -18.52 -34.30
C PHE A 214 -52.20 -19.13 -35.67
N THR A 215 -53.34 -18.85 -36.30
CA THR A 215 -53.59 -19.27 -37.68
C THR A 215 -54.05 -18.08 -38.50
N LEU A 216 -53.34 -17.80 -39.59
CA LEU A 216 -53.70 -16.74 -40.51
C LEU A 216 -54.53 -17.29 -41.67
N TYR A 217 -55.63 -16.60 -41.99
CA TYR A 217 -56.52 -16.90 -43.10
C TYR A 217 -56.65 -15.71 -44.06
N ASP A 218 -57.01 -16.01 -45.31
CA ASP A 218 -57.31 -14.99 -46.32
C ASP A 218 -58.58 -14.18 -45.98
N ASN A 219 -59.65 -14.86 -45.53
CA ASN A 219 -60.90 -14.27 -45.04
C ASN A 219 -61.76 -15.32 -44.33
N CYS A 220 -62.82 -14.86 -43.65
CA CYS A 220 -63.87 -15.69 -43.04
C CYS A 220 -64.89 -16.30 -44.02
N GLY A 221 -64.45 -16.74 -45.20
CA GLY A 221 -65.31 -17.38 -46.20
C GLY A 221 -66.06 -18.61 -45.67
N THR A 222 -66.88 -19.26 -46.49
CA THR A 222 -67.61 -20.47 -46.07
C THR A 222 -66.70 -21.63 -45.67
N VAL A 223 -65.45 -21.61 -46.13
CA VAL A 223 -64.31 -22.38 -45.63
C VAL A 223 -63.10 -21.44 -45.74
N PRO A 224 -62.55 -20.93 -44.61
CA PRO A 224 -61.37 -20.07 -44.63
C PRO A 224 -60.17 -20.78 -45.26
N ILE A 225 -59.38 -20.09 -46.11
CA ILE A 225 -58.15 -20.66 -46.66
C ILE A 225 -57.01 -20.32 -45.70
N GLU A 226 -56.46 -21.35 -45.06
CA GLU A 226 -55.30 -21.23 -44.18
C GLU A 226 -54.08 -20.82 -45.00
N LEU A 227 -53.47 -19.69 -44.61
CA LEU A 227 -52.23 -19.18 -45.19
C LEU A 227 -51.03 -19.69 -44.40
N ASP A 228 -51.15 -19.72 -43.08
CA ASP A 228 -50.08 -20.13 -42.18
C ASP A 228 -50.60 -20.51 -40.78
N CYS A 229 -49.86 -21.36 -40.06
CA CYS A 229 -50.07 -21.59 -38.63
C CYS A 229 -48.76 -21.76 -37.85
N PHE A 230 -48.68 -21.12 -36.67
CA PHE A 230 -47.51 -21.10 -35.79
C PHE A 230 -47.88 -20.99 -34.30
N TYR A 231 -46.92 -21.30 -33.42
CA TYR A 231 -47.03 -21.23 -31.95
C TYR A 231 -45.90 -20.38 -31.31
N ASP A 232 -45.04 -19.80 -32.13
CA ASP A 232 -43.88 -19.01 -31.74
C ASP A 232 -43.85 -17.68 -32.51
N SER A 233 -42.85 -16.82 -32.21
CA SER A 233 -42.65 -15.60 -32.99
C SER A 233 -42.43 -15.96 -34.45
N HIS A 234 -43.20 -15.35 -35.35
CA HIS A 234 -43.28 -15.80 -36.73
C HIS A 234 -43.35 -14.62 -37.70
N PHE A 235 -42.69 -14.77 -38.85
CA PHE A 235 -42.83 -13.86 -39.97
C PHE A 235 -43.64 -14.55 -41.06
N ILE A 236 -44.62 -13.82 -41.61
CA ILE A 236 -45.31 -14.23 -42.82
C ILE A 236 -44.91 -13.26 -43.93
N TYR A 237 -44.30 -13.81 -44.97
CA TYR A 237 -43.63 -13.03 -46.01
C TYR A 237 -44.55 -12.72 -47.19
N ASN A 238 -44.29 -11.60 -47.85
CA ASN A 238 -44.92 -11.23 -49.12
C ASN A 238 -46.46 -11.20 -49.10
N LEU A 239 -47.06 -10.84 -47.97
CA LEU A 239 -48.49 -10.56 -47.90
C LEU A 239 -48.83 -9.35 -48.75
N ALA A 240 -49.82 -9.49 -49.63
CA ALA A 240 -50.33 -8.38 -50.41
C ALA A 240 -51.07 -7.37 -49.52
N SER A 241 -51.11 -6.09 -49.92
CA SER A 241 -51.99 -5.12 -49.25
C SER A 241 -53.44 -5.59 -49.32
N GLY A 242 -54.12 -5.69 -48.17
CA GLY A 242 -55.45 -6.28 -48.09
C GLY A 242 -55.85 -6.62 -46.67
N THR A 243 -57.05 -7.15 -46.50
CA THR A 243 -57.59 -7.57 -45.20
C THR A 243 -57.37 -9.07 -45.00
N TYR A 244 -56.95 -9.47 -43.81
CA TYR A 244 -56.71 -10.84 -43.40
C TYR A 244 -57.39 -11.13 -42.07
N THR A 245 -57.68 -12.41 -41.82
CA THR A 245 -58.28 -12.86 -40.55
C THR A 245 -57.27 -13.69 -39.78
N LEU A 246 -57.06 -13.36 -38.51
CA LEU A 246 -56.19 -14.07 -37.57
C LEU A 246 -57.05 -14.80 -36.54
N ARG A 247 -56.83 -16.11 -36.40
CA ARG A 247 -57.34 -16.92 -35.29
C ARG A 247 -56.25 -17.00 -34.22
N VAL A 248 -56.62 -16.70 -32.98
CA VAL A 248 -55.75 -16.79 -31.79
C VAL A 248 -56.36 -17.82 -30.85
N VAL A 249 -55.64 -18.89 -30.57
CA VAL A 249 -56.17 -20.08 -29.90
C VAL A 249 -55.34 -20.45 -28.68
N SER A 250 -55.99 -20.91 -27.61
CA SER A 250 -55.31 -21.61 -26.51
C SER A 250 -56.05 -22.91 -26.24
N THR A 251 -55.33 -23.95 -25.78
CA THR A 251 -56.01 -25.15 -25.27
C THR A 251 -56.81 -24.80 -24.02
N ALA A 252 -57.92 -25.48 -23.76
CA ALA A 252 -58.75 -25.22 -22.57
C ALA A 252 -57.95 -25.25 -21.25
N ALA A 253 -56.92 -26.10 -21.14
CA ALA A 253 -56.04 -26.15 -19.96
C ALA A 253 -55.27 -24.82 -19.74
N ASN A 254 -54.85 -24.16 -20.82
CA ASN A 254 -54.03 -22.96 -20.79
C ASN A 254 -54.84 -21.66 -21.02
N ALA A 255 -56.10 -21.78 -21.41
CA ALA A 255 -56.95 -20.64 -21.71
C ALA A 255 -57.01 -19.64 -20.54
N GLY A 256 -56.81 -18.36 -20.86
CA GLY A 256 -56.71 -17.28 -19.89
C GLY A 256 -56.34 -15.97 -20.57
N THR A 257 -56.03 -14.95 -19.78
CA THR A 257 -55.58 -13.65 -20.29
C THR A 257 -54.13 -13.73 -20.76
N ASP A 258 -53.88 -13.36 -22.01
CA ASP A 258 -52.54 -13.24 -22.58
C ASP A 258 -52.49 -12.10 -23.62
N SER A 259 -51.37 -11.96 -24.32
CA SER A 259 -51.15 -10.94 -25.34
C SER A 259 -50.19 -11.41 -26.43
N PHE A 260 -50.29 -10.79 -27.60
CA PHE A 260 -49.30 -10.90 -28.67
C PHE A 260 -49.00 -9.53 -29.26
N ARG A 261 -47.93 -9.43 -30.06
CA ARG A 261 -47.59 -8.23 -30.81
C ARG A 261 -47.59 -8.50 -32.29
N ILE A 262 -48.02 -7.51 -33.06
CA ILE A 262 -48.06 -7.54 -34.53
C ILE A 262 -47.40 -6.29 -35.10
N GLN A 263 -46.61 -6.46 -36.16
CA GLN A 263 -46.05 -5.36 -36.95
C GLN A 263 -45.97 -5.72 -38.43
N ALA A 264 -46.34 -4.79 -39.31
CA ALA A 264 -46.24 -4.90 -40.75
C ALA A 264 -45.08 -4.07 -41.29
N PHE A 265 -44.31 -4.65 -42.20
CA PHE A 265 -43.19 -4.04 -42.88
C PHE A 265 -43.48 -4.00 -44.38
N ALA A 266 -43.18 -2.87 -45.03
CA ALA A 266 -43.20 -2.79 -46.49
C ALA A 266 -42.06 -3.65 -47.06
N THR A 267 -42.25 -4.32 -48.20
CA THR A 267 -41.14 -5.00 -48.89
C THR A 267 -39.95 -4.05 -49.07
N ALA A 268 -38.76 -4.47 -48.62
CA ALA A 268 -37.55 -3.69 -48.78
C ALA A 268 -37.25 -3.46 -50.28
N ALA A 269 -36.79 -2.25 -50.63
CA ALA A 269 -36.50 -1.92 -52.02
C ALA A 269 -35.25 -2.64 -52.54
N ASN A 270 -34.34 -3.01 -51.64
CA ASN A 270 -33.06 -3.66 -51.87
C ASN A 270 -33.02 -5.09 -51.33
N ASP A 271 -34.17 -5.77 -51.36
CA ASP A 271 -34.35 -7.17 -50.95
C ASP A 271 -33.69 -8.18 -51.91
N GLU A 272 -33.36 -7.74 -53.12
CA GLU A 272 -32.71 -8.55 -54.14
C GLU A 272 -31.40 -7.90 -54.57
N CYS A 273 -30.38 -8.72 -54.88
CA CYS A 273 -29.09 -8.26 -55.38
C CYS A 273 -29.25 -7.30 -56.58
N ALA A 274 -30.15 -7.63 -57.53
CA ALA A 274 -30.40 -6.80 -58.71
C ALA A 274 -30.96 -5.40 -58.38
N THR A 275 -31.43 -5.20 -57.16
CA THR A 275 -32.01 -3.95 -56.64
C THR A 275 -31.18 -3.36 -55.49
N ALA A 276 -29.93 -3.79 -55.34
CA ALA A 276 -29.03 -3.34 -54.28
C ALA A 276 -29.02 -1.81 -54.13
N GLU A 277 -29.08 -1.35 -52.88
CA GLU A 277 -29.01 0.07 -52.57
C GLU A 277 -27.57 0.57 -52.76
N VAL A 278 -27.39 1.62 -53.57
CA VAL A 278 -26.06 2.17 -53.82
C VAL A 278 -25.63 3.07 -52.67
N ILE A 279 -24.56 2.70 -51.98
CA ILE A 279 -23.85 3.55 -51.01
C ILE A 279 -23.05 4.58 -51.83
N THR A 280 -23.44 5.85 -51.73
CA THR A 280 -22.85 6.95 -52.53
C THR A 280 -21.80 7.75 -51.76
N GLU A 281 -21.69 7.49 -50.47
CA GLU A 281 -20.77 8.11 -49.54
C GLU A 281 -19.33 7.72 -49.85
N ASP A 282 -18.40 8.65 -49.61
CA ASP A 282 -16.97 8.34 -49.60
C ASP A 282 -16.64 7.52 -48.35
N ILE A 283 -16.29 6.25 -48.58
CA ILE A 283 -15.94 5.27 -47.55
C ILE A 283 -14.45 5.30 -47.16
N THR A 284 -13.62 6.20 -47.70
CA THR A 284 -12.23 6.40 -47.19
C THR A 284 -12.19 6.88 -45.73
N THR A 285 -13.32 7.32 -45.21
CA THR A 285 -13.57 7.59 -43.80
C THR A 285 -14.74 6.72 -43.33
N ALA A 286 -14.70 6.24 -42.09
CA ALA A 286 -15.79 5.44 -41.48
C ALA A 286 -17.20 6.01 -41.76
N ARG A 287 -18.10 5.16 -42.27
CA ARG A 287 -19.51 5.46 -42.52
C ARG A 287 -20.43 4.47 -41.82
N THR A 288 -21.37 4.97 -41.03
CA THR A 288 -22.43 4.16 -40.44
C THR A 288 -23.56 3.96 -41.43
N ILE A 289 -23.89 2.72 -41.73
CA ILE A 289 -25.03 2.29 -42.55
C ILE A 289 -26.08 1.72 -41.60
N ASN A 290 -27.31 2.23 -41.66
CA ASN A 290 -28.43 1.70 -40.88
C ASN A 290 -29.32 0.88 -41.81
N PHE A 291 -29.85 -0.24 -41.33
CA PHE A 291 -30.70 -1.12 -42.11
C PHE A 291 -31.83 -1.70 -41.25
N ASN A 292 -32.86 -2.24 -41.92
CA ASN A 292 -33.90 -3.02 -41.26
C ASN A 292 -34.34 -4.19 -42.13
N ASN A 293 -33.84 -5.37 -41.82
CA ASN A 293 -34.11 -6.58 -42.58
C ASN A 293 -35.39 -7.32 -42.17
N ALA A 294 -36.18 -6.81 -41.22
CA ALA A 294 -37.55 -7.34 -40.98
C ALA A 294 -38.47 -7.15 -42.21
N ALA A 295 -38.12 -6.17 -43.06
CA ALA A 295 -38.76 -5.89 -44.35
C ALA A 295 -38.29 -6.79 -45.50
N ALA A 296 -37.27 -7.62 -45.28
CA ALA A 296 -36.59 -8.42 -46.29
C ALA A 296 -37.07 -9.87 -46.31
N THR A 297 -36.71 -10.59 -47.35
CA THR A 297 -36.88 -12.03 -47.51
C THR A 297 -35.51 -12.68 -47.72
N GLU A 298 -35.44 -14.00 -47.67
CA GLU A 298 -34.20 -14.71 -48.00
C GLU A 298 -34.10 -14.88 -49.52
N SER A 299 -33.09 -14.26 -50.12
CA SER A 299 -32.84 -14.36 -51.57
C SER A 299 -31.65 -15.28 -51.92
N LEU A 300 -30.61 -15.33 -51.09
CA LEU A 300 -29.42 -16.16 -51.33
C LEU A 300 -28.74 -16.59 -50.02
N GLN A 301 -28.34 -17.85 -49.86
CA GLN A 301 -27.47 -18.27 -48.75
C GLN A 301 -25.98 -18.15 -49.12
N SER A 302 -25.17 -17.66 -48.18
CA SER A 302 -23.71 -17.55 -48.32
C SER A 302 -22.96 -18.74 -47.71
N SER A 303 -21.63 -18.78 -47.85
CA SER A 303 -20.83 -19.86 -47.27
C SER A 303 -20.80 -19.88 -45.74
N CYS A 304 -21.09 -18.74 -45.09
CA CYS A 304 -21.14 -18.62 -43.63
C CYS A 304 -22.55 -18.81 -43.03
N ASP A 305 -23.58 -19.02 -43.86
CA ASP A 305 -24.95 -19.34 -43.44
C ASP A 305 -25.08 -20.84 -43.09
N THR A 306 -24.53 -21.22 -41.94
CA THR A 306 -24.36 -22.65 -41.58
C THR A 306 -25.64 -23.37 -41.16
N ASN A 307 -26.69 -22.65 -40.75
CA ASN A 307 -27.95 -23.25 -40.32
C ASN A 307 -28.96 -23.31 -41.46
N VAL A 308 -28.98 -24.43 -42.20
CA VAL A 308 -29.88 -24.65 -43.34
C VAL A 308 -31.38 -24.56 -43.05
N ASN A 309 -31.78 -24.57 -41.76
CA ASN A 309 -33.18 -24.44 -41.35
C ASN A 309 -33.52 -23.02 -40.86
N ALA A 310 -32.54 -22.13 -40.73
CA ALA A 310 -32.78 -20.73 -40.45
C ALA A 310 -33.18 -20.01 -41.73
N ASN A 311 -34.06 -19.02 -41.58
CA ASN A 311 -34.42 -18.11 -42.64
C ASN A 311 -33.59 -16.83 -42.47
N TYR A 312 -32.81 -16.50 -43.48
CA TYR A 312 -31.78 -15.47 -43.48
C TYR A 312 -32.25 -14.26 -44.28
N LEU A 313 -32.86 -13.28 -43.61
CA LEU A 313 -33.49 -12.13 -44.26
C LEU A 313 -32.43 -11.13 -44.70
N ASP A 314 -32.23 -11.00 -46.01
CA ASP A 314 -31.08 -10.32 -46.58
C ASP A 314 -31.39 -9.00 -47.31
N LEU A 315 -30.55 -8.01 -47.06
CA LEU A 315 -30.55 -6.73 -47.74
C LEU A 315 -29.26 -6.56 -48.53
N TRP A 316 -29.38 -5.94 -49.70
CA TRP A 316 -28.29 -5.82 -50.66
C TRP A 316 -27.86 -4.37 -50.81
N TYR A 317 -26.55 -4.15 -50.82
CA TYR A 317 -25.91 -2.86 -51.03
C TYR A 317 -24.86 -2.95 -52.13
N GLU A 318 -24.72 -1.91 -52.95
CA GLU A 318 -23.63 -1.74 -53.91
C GLU A 318 -22.76 -0.57 -53.44
N PHE A 319 -21.44 -0.75 -53.43
CA PHE A 319 -20.51 0.35 -53.16
C PHE A 319 -19.34 0.32 -54.14
N THR A 320 -18.71 1.47 -54.36
CA THR A 320 -17.49 1.57 -55.16
C THR A 320 -16.28 1.69 -54.23
N MET A 321 -15.36 0.72 -54.28
CA MET A 321 -14.05 0.86 -53.61
C MET A 321 -13.30 2.06 -54.19
N PRO A 322 -13.01 3.10 -53.38
CA PRO A 322 -12.42 4.34 -53.86
C PRO A 322 -10.90 4.23 -54.11
N VAL A 323 -10.26 3.27 -53.46
CA VAL A 323 -8.81 3.01 -53.48
C VAL A 323 -8.54 1.51 -53.60
N ASN A 324 -7.35 1.12 -54.03
CA ASN A 324 -6.90 -0.28 -53.87
C ASN A 324 -6.49 -0.45 -52.41
N GLY A 325 -6.87 -1.55 -51.76
CA GLY A 325 -6.49 -1.85 -50.38
C GLY A 325 -7.55 -2.65 -49.65
N ASN A 326 -7.71 -2.39 -48.36
CA ASN A 326 -8.55 -3.20 -47.48
C ASN A 326 -9.91 -2.54 -47.24
N LEU A 327 -10.92 -3.35 -46.97
CA LEU A 327 -12.23 -2.91 -46.52
C LEU A 327 -12.48 -3.43 -45.11
N GLU A 328 -12.76 -2.54 -44.17
CA GLU A 328 -13.21 -2.88 -42.83
C GLU A 328 -14.73 -2.78 -42.76
N ILE A 329 -15.36 -3.83 -42.21
CA ILE A 329 -16.72 -3.77 -41.70
C ILE A 329 -16.64 -3.96 -40.19
N SER A 330 -17.10 -2.96 -39.43
CA SER A 330 -17.05 -2.97 -37.98
C SER A 330 -18.32 -2.43 -37.33
N GLY A 331 -18.40 -2.49 -36.00
CA GLY A 331 -19.64 -2.16 -35.27
C GLY A 331 -20.76 -3.16 -35.53
N VAL A 332 -20.41 -4.39 -35.87
CA VAL A 332 -21.33 -5.47 -36.24
C VAL A 332 -21.98 -6.07 -34.98
N ASN A 333 -23.28 -6.35 -35.04
CA ASN A 333 -23.98 -7.19 -34.07
C ASN A 333 -23.74 -8.66 -34.42
N PHE A 334 -23.48 -9.52 -33.42
CA PHE A 334 -23.23 -10.96 -33.60
C PHE A 334 -24.35 -11.71 -34.33
N ALA A 335 -25.56 -11.13 -34.38
CA ALA A 335 -26.70 -11.68 -35.09
C ALA A 335 -26.70 -11.40 -36.60
N ASP A 336 -25.80 -10.52 -37.06
CA ASP A 336 -25.74 -10.02 -38.42
C ASP A 336 -24.55 -10.63 -39.18
N GLY A 337 -24.86 -11.26 -40.31
CA GLY A 337 -23.89 -11.77 -41.26
C GLY A 337 -23.65 -10.78 -42.40
N PHE A 338 -22.41 -10.77 -42.88
CA PHE A 338 -21.98 -9.97 -44.01
C PHE A 338 -21.37 -10.90 -45.05
N THR A 339 -21.70 -10.66 -46.31
CA THR A 339 -21.08 -11.38 -47.42
C THR A 339 -20.75 -10.40 -48.55
N LEU A 340 -19.46 -10.35 -48.91
CA LEU A 340 -18.98 -9.51 -49.99
C LEU A 340 -18.90 -10.32 -51.29
N TYR A 341 -19.41 -9.74 -52.37
CA TYR A 341 -19.42 -10.33 -53.71
C TYR A 341 -18.80 -9.39 -54.75
N ASP A 342 -18.32 -9.98 -55.84
CA ASP A 342 -17.76 -9.24 -56.98
C ASP A 342 -18.83 -8.52 -57.82
N ASN A 343 -20.01 -9.11 -58.01
CA ASN A 343 -21.16 -8.55 -58.72
C ASN A 343 -22.44 -9.37 -58.48
N CYS A 344 -23.59 -8.82 -58.88
CA CYS A 344 -24.89 -9.50 -58.88
C CYS A 344 -25.10 -10.45 -60.07
N GLY A 345 -24.08 -11.26 -60.41
CA GLY A 345 -24.19 -12.27 -61.46
C GLY A 345 -25.30 -13.30 -61.19
N ALA A 346 -25.58 -14.19 -62.16
CA ALA A 346 -26.58 -15.26 -61.97
C ALA A 346 -26.22 -16.21 -60.81
N ILE A 347 -24.93 -16.28 -60.47
CA ILE A 347 -24.39 -16.80 -59.21
C ILE A 347 -23.27 -15.82 -58.82
N PRO A 348 -23.48 -14.95 -57.82
CA PRO A 348 -22.44 -14.03 -57.33
C PRO A 348 -21.20 -14.79 -56.86
N THR A 349 -20.00 -14.28 -57.14
CA THR A 349 -18.77 -14.90 -56.62
C THR A 349 -18.48 -14.31 -55.25
N GLU A 350 -18.54 -15.14 -54.21
CA GLU A 350 -18.23 -14.74 -52.85
C GLU A 350 -16.74 -14.43 -52.71
N ILE A 351 -16.44 -13.24 -52.19
CA ILE A 351 -15.09 -12.78 -51.88
C ILE A 351 -14.78 -13.07 -50.41
N ASP A 352 -15.74 -12.77 -49.52
CA ASP A 352 -15.58 -12.90 -48.08
C ASP A 352 -16.94 -13.03 -47.37
N CYS A 353 -16.97 -13.69 -46.21
CA CYS A 353 -18.18 -13.95 -45.44
C CYS A 353 -17.90 -14.11 -43.94
N PHE A 354 -18.59 -13.34 -43.10
CA PHE A 354 -18.33 -13.27 -41.66
C PHE A 354 -19.54 -12.75 -40.85
N TYR A 355 -19.50 -12.91 -39.52
CA TYR A 355 -20.52 -12.45 -38.56
C TYR A 355 -19.96 -11.50 -37.48
N ASP A 356 -18.67 -11.17 -37.56
CA ASP A 356 -17.97 -10.31 -36.61
C ASP A 356 -17.28 -9.16 -37.37
N ASN A 357 -16.69 -8.20 -36.65
CA ASN A 357 -15.86 -7.18 -37.29
C ASN A 357 -14.73 -7.85 -38.09
N ASN A 358 -14.55 -7.45 -39.35
CA ASN A 358 -13.61 -8.12 -40.24
C ASN A 358 -13.02 -7.17 -41.27
N PHE A 359 -11.81 -7.51 -41.73
CA PHE A 359 -11.17 -6.90 -42.87
C PHE A 359 -11.22 -7.85 -44.07
N THR A 360 -11.67 -7.34 -45.21
CA THR A 360 -11.46 -7.99 -46.51
C THR A 360 -10.28 -7.34 -47.22
N TYR A 361 -9.26 -8.14 -47.53
CA TYR A 361 -7.96 -7.65 -47.98
C TYR A 361 -7.82 -7.60 -49.51
N GLY A 362 -6.96 -6.69 -50.00
CA GLY A 362 -6.49 -6.71 -51.39
C GLY A 362 -7.57 -6.40 -52.44
N LEU A 363 -8.60 -5.65 -52.08
CA LEU A 363 -9.62 -5.20 -53.02
C LEU A 363 -9.03 -4.14 -53.97
N THR A 364 -9.57 -4.08 -55.18
CA THR A 364 -9.16 -3.11 -56.20
C THR A 364 -10.24 -2.06 -56.40
N THR A 365 -9.88 -0.87 -56.88
CA THR A 365 -10.89 0.13 -57.27
C THR A 365 -11.92 -0.47 -58.23
N GLY A 366 -13.20 -0.34 -57.90
CA GLY A 366 -14.28 -1.03 -58.62
C GLY A 366 -15.56 -1.13 -57.80
N ASN A 367 -16.63 -1.66 -58.39
CA ASN A 367 -17.89 -1.86 -57.69
C ASN A 367 -17.94 -3.25 -57.06
N TYR A 368 -18.49 -3.32 -55.86
CA TYR A 368 -18.70 -4.54 -55.09
C TYR A 368 -20.12 -4.57 -54.55
N ILE A 369 -20.59 -5.78 -54.23
CA ILE A 369 -21.91 -6.01 -53.66
C ILE A 369 -21.74 -6.53 -52.25
N LEU A 370 -22.42 -5.91 -51.29
CA LEU A 370 -22.48 -6.32 -49.91
C LEU A 370 -23.88 -6.84 -49.59
N ARG A 371 -23.96 -8.10 -49.18
CA ARG A 371 -25.17 -8.69 -48.58
C ARG A 371 -25.06 -8.55 -47.06
N VAL A 372 -26.11 -8.02 -46.44
CA VAL A 372 -26.26 -7.87 -45.00
C VAL A 372 -27.45 -8.70 -44.57
N VAL A 373 -27.29 -9.59 -43.59
CA VAL A 373 -28.31 -10.57 -43.25
C VAL A 373 -28.44 -10.77 -41.76
N SER A 374 -29.63 -11.11 -41.27
CA SER A 374 -29.83 -11.66 -39.93
C SER A 374 -30.87 -12.78 -40.01
N THR A 375 -30.84 -13.70 -39.05
CA THR A 375 -31.88 -14.72 -38.95
C THR A 375 -33.22 -14.07 -38.62
N ALA A 376 -34.34 -14.64 -39.07
CA ALA A 376 -35.69 -14.10 -38.82
C ALA A 376 -35.99 -13.82 -37.32
N SER A 377 -35.38 -14.56 -36.39
CA SER A 377 -35.49 -14.32 -34.94
C SER A 377 -34.83 -13.03 -34.46
N ASN A 378 -33.83 -12.53 -35.18
CA ASN A 378 -33.00 -11.38 -34.84
C ASN A 378 -33.22 -10.20 -35.79
N ALA A 379 -34.02 -10.38 -36.85
CA ALA A 379 -34.28 -9.35 -37.83
C ALA A 379 -34.96 -8.11 -37.21
N GLY A 380 -34.55 -6.93 -37.65
CA GLY A 380 -34.99 -5.66 -37.10
C GLY A 380 -34.08 -4.51 -37.52
N ASN A 381 -34.19 -3.37 -36.83
CA ASN A 381 -33.30 -2.23 -37.07
C ASN A 381 -31.91 -2.50 -36.48
N ASP A 382 -30.87 -2.40 -37.29
CA ASP A 382 -29.47 -2.43 -36.83
C ASP A 382 -28.58 -1.52 -37.70
N SER A 383 -27.27 -1.51 -37.45
CA SER A 383 -26.30 -0.70 -38.16
C SER A 383 -24.90 -1.34 -38.18
N PHE A 384 -24.10 -0.98 -39.18
CA PHE A 384 -22.68 -1.33 -39.26
C PHE A 384 -21.86 -0.14 -39.75
N ILE A 385 -20.54 -0.22 -39.59
CA ILE A 385 -19.57 0.77 -40.06
C ILE A 385 -18.82 0.17 -41.25
N LEU A 386 -18.67 0.96 -42.31
CA LEU A 386 -17.92 0.62 -43.51
C LEU A 386 -16.78 1.62 -43.70
N GLN A 387 -15.54 1.13 -43.87
CA GLN A 387 -14.37 1.96 -44.16
C GLN A 387 -13.40 1.27 -45.13
N ALA A 388 -12.93 2.00 -46.13
CA ALA A 388 -11.88 1.58 -47.05
C ALA A 388 -10.54 2.21 -46.67
N PHE A 389 -9.49 1.40 -46.72
CA PHE A 389 -8.11 1.81 -46.48
C PHE A 389 -7.30 1.63 -47.77
N GLU A 390 -6.52 2.64 -48.14
CA GLU A 390 -5.59 2.54 -49.28
C GLU A 390 -4.41 1.65 -48.89
N THR A 391 -3.97 0.76 -49.78
CA THR A 391 -2.82 -0.14 -49.55
C THR A 391 -1.63 0.63 -48.99
N ALA A 392 -1.13 0.19 -47.84
CA ALA A 392 0.05 0.79 -47.24
C ALA A 392 1.27 0.60 -48.16
N VAL A 393 2.06 1.66 -48.33
CA VAL A 393 3.25 1.61 -49.21
C VAL A 393 4.33 0.71 -48.61
N ASN A 394 4.44 0.71 -47.28
CA ASN A 394 5.43 -0.05 -46.51
C ASN A 394 4.85 -1.35 -45.90
N ASP A 395 3.86 -1.94 -46.57
CA ASP A 395 3.24 -3.23 -46.21
C ASP A 395 4.20 -4.43 -46.40
N GLU A 396 5.23 -4.25 -47.22
CA GLU A 396 6.22 -5.28 -47.51
C GLU A 396 7.59 -4.82 -47.06
N CYS A 397 8.38 -5.71 -46.46
CA CYS A 397 9.75 -5.43 -46.01
C CYS A 397 10.59 -4.73 -47.10
N ALA A 398 10.48 -5.18 -48.35
CA ALA A 398 11.22 -4.61 -49.48
C ALA A 398 10.88 -3.12 -49.77
N MET A 399 9.78 -2.62 -49.21
CA MET A 399 9.28 -1.26 -49.31
C MET A 399 9.25 -0.53 -47.96
N ALA A 400 10.03 -1.01 -46.99
CA ALA A 400 10.11 -0.42 -45.65
C ALA A 400 10.31 1.11 -45.71
N GLU A 401 9.53 1.82 -44.89
CA GLU A 401 9.62 3.27 -44.78
C GLU A 401 10.89 3.66 -44.03
N VAL A 402 11.71 4.54 -44.61
CA VAL A 402 12.96 4.97 -43.97
C VAL A 402 12.69 6.02 -42.90
N ILE A 403 13.00 5.71 -41.65
CA ILE A 403 13.05 6.67 -40.55
C ILE A 403 14.30 7.54 -40.74
N MET A 404 14.13 8.73 -41.32
CA MET A 404 15.25 9.66 -41.60
C MET A 404 15.71 10.47 -40.38
N GLU A 405 15.00 10.36 -39.26
CA GLU A 405 15.28 11.14 -38.05
C GLU A 405 16.48 10.58 -37.30
N ASP A 406 17.23 11.47 -36.65
CA ASP A 406 18.27 11.06 -35.71
C ASP A 406 17.60 10.51 -34.44
N ILE A 407 17.74 9.20 -34.25
CA ILE A 407 17.16 8.45 -33.13
C ILE A 407 18.05 8.49 -31.88
N THR A 408 19.16 9.24 -31.83
CA THR A 408 19.91 9.47 -30.57
C THR A 408 19.11 10.20 -29.48
N THR A 409 17.93 10.73 -29.86
CA THR A 409 16.92 11.28 -28.96
C THR A 409 15.58 10.65 -29.31
N ALA A 410 14.72 10.40 -28.31
CA ALA A 410 13.38 9.83 -28.48
C ALA A 410 12.59 10.44 -29.67
N ARG A 411 12.17 9.58 -30.61
CA ARG A 411 11.31 9.94 -31.76
C ARG A 411 10.01 9.17 -31.74
N THR A 412 8.89 9.87 -31.86
CA THR A 412 7.57 9.25 -32.00
C THR A 412 7.27 8.98 -33.47
N ILE A 413 6.99 7.72 -33.80
CA ILE A 413 6.53 7.28 -35.12
C ILE A 413 5.04 6.97 -35.00
N ASN A 414 4.23 7.61 -35.83
CA ASN A 414 2.80 7.30 -35.94
C ASN A 414 2.59 6.38 -37.14
N PHE A 415 1.73 5.38 -37.00
CA PHE A 415 1.43 4.45 -38.07
C PHE A 415 -0.06 4.12 -38.13
N ASN A 416 -0.49 3.55 -39.25
CA ASN A 416 -1.81 2.96 -39.37
C ASN A 416 -1.75 1.68 -40.19
N ASN A 417 -1.85 0.54 -39.52
CA ASN A 417 -1.75 -0.78 -40.13
C ASN A 417 -3.10 -1.37 -40.57
N ALA A 418 -4.22 -0.65 -40.47
CA ALA A 418 -5.49 -1.12 -41.06
C ALA A 418 -5.43 -1.24 -42.59
N ALA A 419 -4.50 -0.49 -43.20
CA ALA A 419 -4.15 -0.52 -44.62
C ALA A 419 -3.20 -1.66 -45.02
N ALA A 420 -2.65 -2.39 -44.05
CA ALA A 420 -1.63 -3.42 -44.24
C ALA A 420 -2.22 -4.82 -44.37
N THR A 421 -1.41 -5.76 -44.81
CA THR A 421 -1.67 -7.20 -44.84
C THR A 421 -0.63 -7.90 -43.96
N GLU A 422 -0.81 -9.20 -43.71
CA GLU A 422 0.23 -9.99 -43.05
C GLU A 422 1.25 -10.43 -44.09
N SER A 423 2.47 -9.90 -44.00
CA SER A 423 3.56 -10.27 -44.91
C SER A 423 4.52 -11.30 -44.30
N LEU A 424 4.74 -11.28 -42.98
CA LEU A 424 5.63 -12.25 -42.31
C LEU A 424 5.24 -12.48 -40.84
N GLN A 425 5.13 -13.73 -40.39
CA GLN A 425 4.96 -14.04 -38.97
C GLN A 425 6.31 -14.13 -38.23
N SER A 426 6.40 -13.51 -37.05
CA SER A 426 7.57 -13.48 -36.18
C SER A 426 7.54 -14.54 -35.06
N SER A 427 8.63 -14.68 -34.29
CA SER A 427 8.68 -15.66 -33.19
C SER A 427 7.73 -15.33 -32.01
N CYS A 428 7.34 -14.07 -31.85
CA CYS A 428 6.42 -13.61 -30.79
C CYS A 428 4.94 -13.58 -31.21
N ASP A 429 4.62 -13.87 -32.48
CA ASP A 429 3.25 -13.97 -32.99
C ASP A 429 2.62 -15.33 -32.67
N THR A 430 2.32 -15.55 -31.39
CA THR A 430 1.98 -16.89 -30.87
C THR A 430 0.61 -17.42 -31.29
N ASN A 431 -0.34 -16.56 -31.67
CA ASN A 431 -1.66 -17.00 -32.13
C ASN A 431 -1.68 -17.23 -33.66
N VAL A 432 -1.53 -18.49 -34.08
CA VAL A 432 -1.50 -18.91 -35.49
C VAL A 432 -2.80 -18.69 -36.28
N ASN A 433 -3.90 -18.34 -35.60
CA ASN A 433 -5.19 -18.05 -36.24
C ASN A 433 -5.48 -16.55 -36.31
N ALA A 434 -4.63 -15.70 -35.73
CA ALA A 434 -4.75 -14.25 -35.87
C ALA A 434 -4.08 -13.83 -37.17
N ASN A 435 -4.65 -12.80 -37.80
CA ASN A 435 -4.05 -12.11 -38.93
C ASN A 435 -3.29 -10.88 -38.40
N TYR A 436 -2.00 -10.81 -38.71
CA TYR A 436 -1.06 -9.87 -38.12
C TYR A 436 -0.67 -8.80 -39.14
N LEU A 437 -1.43 -7.70 -39.18
CA LEU A 437 -1.26 -6.66 -40.19
C LEU A 437 0.02 -5.87 -39.87
N ASP A 438 1.00 -5.92 -40.76
CA ASP A 438 2.34 -5.43 -40.48
C ASP A 438 2.80 -4.29 -41.40
N LEU A 439 3.52 -3.35 -40.80
CA LEU A 439 4.18 -2.26 -41.47
C LEU A 439 5.68 -2.35 -41.22
N TRP A 440 6.45 -1.98 -42.24
CA TRP A 440 7.90 -2.12 -42.22
C TRP A 440 8.58 -0.76 -42.22
N TYR A 441 9.60 -0.64 -41.38
CA TYR A 441 10.42 0.55 -41.25
C TYR A 441 11.90 0.17 -41.37
N GLU A 442 12.70 1.02 -42.04
CA GLU A 442 14.15 0.93 -42.05
C GLU A 442 14.72 2.10 -41.24
N PHE A 443 15.67 1.84 -40.37
CA PHE A 443 16.42 2.89 -39.66
C PHE A 443 17.91 2.58 -39.64
N THR A 444 18.72 3.62 -39.49
CA THR A 444 20.17 3.47 -39.31
C THR A 444 20.52 3.70 -37.85
N MET A 445 21.07 2.69 -37.17
CA MET A 445 21.65 2.85 -35.84
C MET A 445 22.80 3.88 -35.89
N PRO A 446 22.67 5.03 -35.21
CA PRO A 446 23.63 6.13 -35.32
C PRO A 446 24.90 5.90 -34.49
N VAL A 447 24.82 5.03 -33.48
CA VAL A 447 25.87 4.68 -32.53
C VAL A 447 25.88 3.17 -32.27
N ASN A 448 26.99 2.63 -31.77
CA ASN A 448 26.99 1.28 -31.22
C ASN A 448 26.34 1.34 -29.83
N GLY A 449 25.40 0.45 -29.53
CA GLY A 449 24.76 0.36 -28.23
C GLY A 449 23.34 -0.17 -28.30
N ASN A 450 22.49 0.35 -27.42
CA ASN A 450 21.16 -0.20 -27.20
C ASN A 450 20.11 0.56 -28.02
N LEU A 451 19.05 -0.14 -28.40
CA LEU A 451 17.86 0.45 -29.01
C LEU A 451 16.68 0.22 -28.08
N GLU A 452 16.03 1.30 -27.68
CA GLU A 452 14.76 1.26 -26.96
C GLU A 452 13.61 1.47 -27.94
N ILE A 453 12.60 0.60 -27.84
CA ILE A 453 11.26 0.88 -28.35
C ILE A 453 10.33 1.02 -27.15
N SER A 454 9.65 2.15 -27.03
CA SER A 454 8.77 2.45 -25.90
C SER A 454 7.53 3.23 -26.30
N GLY A 455 6.64 3.50 -25.34
CA GLY A 455 5.37 4.18 -25.61
C GLY A 455 4.41 3.35 -26.47
N VAL A 456 4.54 2.02 -26.41
CA VAL A 456 3.79 1.08 -27.23
C VAL A 456 2.44 0.72 -26.60
N ASN A 457 1.47 0.36 -27.43
CA ASN A 457 0.23 -0.27 -27.00
C ASN A 457 0.45 -1.79 -26.84
N PHE A 458 -0.17 -2.42 -25.83
CA PHE A 458 -0.07 -3.86 -25.57
C PHE A 458 -0.54 -4.73 -26.75
N ALA A 459 -1.31 -4.16 -27.68
CA ALA A 459 -1.80 -4.83 -28.88
C ALA A 459 -0.78 -4.85 -30.03
N ASP A 460 0.31 -4.08 -29.90
CA ASP A 460 1.29 -3.89 -30.96
C ASP A 460 2.56 -4.71 -30.69
N GLY A 461 2.91 -5.54 -31.67
CA GLY A 461 4.15 -6.30 -31.69
C GLY A 461 5.23 -5.56 -32.49
N PHE A 462 6.47 -5.80 -32.10
CA PHE A 462 7.66 -5.28 -32.75
C PHE A 462 8.63 -6.42 -33.00
N THR A 463 9.21 -6.45 -34.20
CA THR A 463 10.25 -7.42 -34.53
C THR A 463 11.40 -6.71 -35.22
N LEU A 464 12.59 -6.84 -34.67
CA LEU A 464 13.81 -6.27 -35.23
C LEU A 464 14.53 -7.31 -36.08
N TYR A 465 14.94 -6.92 -37.29
CA TYR A 465 15.66 -7.75 -38.24
C TYR A 465 16.94 -7.07 -38.74
N ASP A 466 17.88 -7.89 -39.20
CA ASP A 466 19.15 -7.43 -39.79
C ASP A 466 18.97 -6.83 -41.20
N ASN A 467 18.10 -7.41 -42.02
CA ASN A 467 17.76 -6.93 -43.37
C ASN A 467 16.48 -7.61 -43.91
N CYS A 468 15.95 -7.09 -45.02
CA CYS A 468 14.85 -7.69 -45.78
C CYS A 468 15.27 -8.85 -46.69
N GLY A 469 16.08 -9.78 -46.17
CA GLY A 469 16.46 -10.99 -46.89
C GLY A 469 15.25 -11.86 -47.27
N ALA A 470 15.47 -12.91 -48.08
CA ALA A 470 14.40 -13.85 -48.44
C ALA A 470 13.79 -14.57 -47.21
N ILE A 471 14.55 -14.66 -46.12
CA ILE A 471 14.11 -14.95 -44.75
C ILE A 471 14.91 -13.97 -43.87
N PRO A 472 14.29 -12.89 -43.37
CA PRO A 472 14.94 -11.95 -42.46
C PRO A 472 15.46 -12.67 -41.21
N THR A 473 16.67 -12.32 -40.73
CA THR A 473 17.17 -12.89 -39.48
C THR A 473 16.63 -12.08 -38.32
N GLU A 474 15.74 -12.68 -37.54
CA GLU A 474 15.18 -12.06 -36.35
C GLU A 474 16.27 -11.83 -35.31
N ILE A 475 16.38 -10.59 -34.84
CA ILE A 475 17.29 -10.16 -33.77
C ILE A 475 16.54 -10.17 -32.44
N ASP A 476 15.32 -9.63 -32.43
CA ASP A 476 14.50 -9.48 -31.24
C ASP A 476 13.00 -9.36 -31.59
N CYS A 477 12.12 -9.75 -30.67
CA CYS A 477 10.66 -9.77 -30.87
C CYS A 477 9.90 -9.59 -29.55
N PHE A 478 9.01 -8.60 -29.47
CA PHE A 478 8.31 -8.23 -28.24
C PHE A 478 6.99 -7.47 -28.50
N TYR A 479 6.15 -7.31 -27.47
CA TYR A 479 4.87 -6.56 -27.52
C TYR A 479 4.79 -5.40 -26.49
N ASP A 480 5.80 -5.27 -25.63
CA ASP A 480 5.88 -4.24 -24.59
C ASP A 480 7.10 -3.34 -24.82
N ASN A 481 7.31 -2.32 -23.99
CA ASN A 481 8.56 -1.56 -24.02
C ASN A 481 9.76 -2.52 -23.85
N ASN A 482 10.79 -2.36 -24.67
CA ASN A 482 11.91 -3.30 -24.69
C ASN A 482 13.20 -2.63 -25.17
N PHE A 483 14.33 -3.04 -24.59
CA PHE A 483 15.65 -2.75 -25.11
C PHE A 483 16.21 -3.92 -25.91
N THR A 484 16.67 -3.64 -27.13
CA THR A 484 17.54 -4.55 -27.87
C THR A 484 18.99 -4.11 -27.70
N TYR A 485 19.81 -4.97 -27.10
CA TYR A 485 21.17 -4.65 -26.67
C TYR A 485 22.25 -4.89 -27.74
N GLY A 486 23.35 -4.14 -27.64
CA GLY A 486 24.60 -4.45 -28.36
C GLY A 486 24.52 -4.34 -29.89
N LEU A 487 23.61 -3.51 -30.40
CA LEU A 487 23.53 -3.22 -31.83
C LEU A 487 24.75 -2.41 -32.29
N THR A 488 25.15 -2.61 -33.53
CA THR A 488 26.28 -1.89 -34.14
C THR A 488 25.78 -0.85 -35.11
N THR A 489 26.57 0.19 -35.39
CA THR A 489 26.21 1.18 -36.41
C THR A 489 25.93 0.50 -37.75
N GLY A 490 24.76 0.70 -38.32
CA GLY A 490 24.29 -0.02 -39.50
C GLY A 490 22.80 0.16 -39.73
N ASN A 491 22.28 -0.39 -40.83
CA ASN A 491 20.85 -0.34 -41.11
C ASN A 491 20.17 -1.58 -40.52
N TYR A 492 18.97 -1.37 -39.98
CA TYR A 492 18.12 -2.40 -39.41
C TYR A 492 16.69 -2.21 -39.91
N ILE A 493 15.92 -3.29 -39.85
CA ILE A 493 14.52 -3.31 -40.24
C ILE A 493 13.66 -3.57 -39.01
N LEU A 494 12.68 -2.71 -38.80
CA LEU A 494 11.68 -2.84 -37.76
C LEU A 494 10.33 -3.18 -38.40
N ARG A 495 9.79 -4.35 -38.04
CA ARG A 495 8.40 -4.71 -38.32
C ARG A 495 7.54 -4.27 -37.15
N VAL A 496 6.46 -3.57 -37.45
CA VAL A 496 5.45 -3.12 -36.48
C VAL A 496 4.13 -3.77 -36.85
N VAL A 497 3.48 -4.43 -35.90
CA VAL A 497 2.34 -5.29 -36.19
C VAL A 497 1.24 -5.15 -35.16
N SER A 498 -0.01 -5.32 -35.56
CA SER A 498 -1.12 -5.55 -34.62
C SER A 498 -2.03 -6.63 -35.21
N THR A 499 -2.75 -7.35 -34.36
CA THR A 499 -3.81 -8.25 -34.84
C THR A 499 -4.90 -7.44 -35.54
N ALA A 500 -5.55 -7.99 -36.57
CA ALA A 500 -6.60 -7.31 -37.32
C ALA A 500 -7.70 -6.66 -36.46
N SER A 501 -8.06 -7.23 -35.30
CA SER A 501 -9.03 -6.65 -34.36
C SER A 501 -8.57 -5.36 -33.65
N ASN A 502 -7.26 -5.12 -33.61
CA ASN A 502 -6.62 -3.97 -32.97
C ASN A 502 -5.91 -3.05 -33.97
N ALA A 503 -5.97 -3.37 -35.26
CA ALA A 503 -5.33 -2.57 -36.29
C ALA A 503 -5.99 -1.19 -36.41
N GLY A 504 -5.21 -0.18 -36.75
CA GLY A 504 -5.67 1.20 -36.81
C GLY A 504 -4.56 2.20 -36.56
N ASN A 505 -4.92 3.43 -36.21
CA ASN A 505 -3.93 4.46 -35.89
C ASN A 505 -3.31 4.20 -34.51
N ASP A 506 -1.99 4.06 -34.46
CA ASP A 506 -1.23 4.00 -33.21
C ASP A 506 0.15 4.69 -33.37
N SER A 507 0.98 4.62 -32.33
CA SER A 507 2.32 5.20 -32.32
C SER A 507 3.29 4.46 -31.40
N PHE A 508 4.58 4.57 -31.68
CA PHE A 508 5.65 4.10 -30.81
C PHE A 508 6.79 5.13 -30.74
N ILE A 509 7.65 5.00 -29.74
CA ILE A 509 8.86 5.79 -29.55
C ILE A 509 10.06 4.90 -29.88
N ILE A 510 11.02 5.44 -30.63
CA ILE A 510 12.31 4.79 -30.91
C ILE A 510 13.46 5.69 -30.44
N GLN A 511 14.41 5.11 -29.71
CA GLN A 511 15.62 5.81 -29.27
C GLN A 511 16.84 4.87 -29.24
N ALA A 512 17.97 5.36 -29.74
CA ALA A 512 19.27 4.70 -29.66
C ALA A 512 20.15 5.34 -28.59
N PHE A 513 20.80 4.50 -27.80
CA PHE A 513 21.76 4.89 -26.77
C PHE A 513 23.15 4.38 -27.12
N GLU A 514 24.16 5.24 -27.05
CA GLU A 514 25.56 4.84 -27.25
C GLU A 514 26.02 4.01 -26.05
N THR A 515 26.69 2.88 -26.28
CA THR A 515 27.23 2.02 -25.21
C THR A 515 28.04 2.86 -24.23
N ALA A 516 27.64 2.83 -22.96
CA ALA A 516 28.37 3.50 -21.90
C ALA A 516 29.77 2.93 -21.75
N THR A 517 30.78 3.79 -21.59
CA THR A 517 32.17 3.33 -21.47
C THR A 517 32.44 2.58 -20.16
N ASN A 518 31.62 2.82 -19.15
CA ASN A 518 31.71 2.25 -17.81
C ASN A 518 30.62 1.21 -17.52
N ASP A 519 30.14 0.55 -18.57
CA ASP A 519 29.16 -0.56 -18.51
C ASP A 519 29.67 -1.80 -17.75
N GLU A 520 30.99 -1.97 -17.69
CA GLU A 520 31.63 -3.10 -17.03
C GLU A 520 32.48 -2.63 -15.85
N CYS A 521 32.54 -3.41 -14.77
CA CYS A 521 33.37 -3.03 -13.61
C CYS A 521 34.86 -2.90 -13.96
N ALA A 522 35.33 -3.59 -15.01
CA ALA A 522 36.69 -3.49 -15.52
C ALA A 522 36.99 -2.14 -16.20
N THR A 523 35.94 -1.41 -16.61
CA THR A 523 36.01 -0.09 -17.25
C THR A 523 35.32 0.99 -16.41
N ALA A 524 35.14 0.75 -15.11
CA ALA A 524 34.51 1.67 -14.17
C ALA A 524 35.05 3.10 -14.29
N GLU A 525 34.15 4.07 -14.28
CA GLU A 525 34.52 5.49 -14.33
C GLU A 525 35.10 5.93 -12.98
N VAL A 526 36.30 6.52 -13.00
CA VAL A 526 36.96 6.95 -11.76
C VAL A 526 36.39 8.29 -11.29
N ILE A 527 35.78 8.30 -10.10
CA ILE A 527 35.39 9.52 -9.38
C ILE A 527 36.67 10.17 -8.81
N THR A 528 37.19 11.19 -9.52
CA THR A 528 38.46 11.84 -9.17
C THR A 528 38.32 12.93 -8.10
N GLU A 529 37.11 13.41 -7.89
CA GLU A 529 36.80 14.47 -6.95
C GLU A 529 36.96 14.01 -5.50
N ASN A 530 37.38 14.95 -4.64
CA ASN A 530 37.37 14.70 -3.20
C ASN A 530 35.92 14.60 -2.70
N ILE A 531 35.53 13.39 -2.30
CA ILE A 531 34.19 13.03 -1.78
C ILE A 531 34.00 13.32 -0.28
N THR A 532 34.97 13.91 0.44
CA THR A 532 34.73 14.40 1.83
C THR A 532 33.67 15.50 1.90
N THR A 533 33.42 16.16 0.77
CA THR A 533 32.27 17.03 0.55
C THR A 533 31.39 16.40 -0.51
N GLN A 534 30.07 16.54 -0.38
CA GLN A 534 29.10 15.96 -1.32
C GLN A 534 29.43 16.25 -2.80
N ARG A 535 29.29 15.21 -3.62
CA ARG A 535 29.42 15.27 -5.09
C ARG A 535 28.20 14.65 -5.74
N THR A 536 27.71 15.26 -6.80
CA THR A 536 26.61 14.73 -7.62
C THR A 536 27.20 14.09 -8.87
N ILE A 537 26.83 12.84 -9.13
CA ILE A 537 27.20 12.07 -10.31
C ILE A 537 25.94 11.91 -11.16
N VAL A 538 26.05 12.19 -12.46
CA VAL A 538 24.96 12.01 -13.44
C VAL A 538 25.28 10.78 -14.26
N PHE A 539 24.29 9.96 -14.53
CA PHE A 539 24.44 8.70 -15.24
C PHE A 539 23.22 8.43 -16.11
N ASN A 540 23.29 7.47 -17.04
CA ASN A 540 22.14 7.03 -17.82
C ASN A 540 22.25 5.52 -18.08
N ASN A 541 21.43 4.74 -17.38
CA ASN A 541 21.49 3.28 -17.47
C ASN A 541 20.90 2.73 -18.78
N ALA A 542 20.16 3.52 -19.56
CA ALA A 542 19.65 3.08 -20.87
C ALA A 542 20.79 2.77 -21.87
N ALA A 543 21.97 3.33 -21.64
CA ALA A 543 23.20 3.09 -22.40
C ALA A 543 23.99 1.83 -21.94
N ALA A 544 23.54 1.17 -20.88
CA ALA A 544 24.23 0.06 -20.23
C ALA A 544 23.58 -1.30 -20.54
N THR A 545 24.29 -2.37 -20.20
CA THR A 545 23.81 -3.75 -20.17
C THR A 545 23.89 -4.27 -18.73
N GLU A 546 23.29 -5.43 -18.48
CA GLU A 546 23.41 -6.07 -17.17
C GLU A 546 24.75 -6.83 -17.11
N SER A 547 25.60 -6.50 -16.13
CA SER A 547 26.91 -7.15 -15.96
C SER A 547 26.97 -8.08 -14.75
N LEU A 548 26.21 -7.81 -13.68
CA LEU A 548 26.27 -8.58 -12.43
C LEU A 548 24.96 -8.48 -11.63
N ASP A 549 24.49 -9.55 -10.99
CA ASP A 549 23.41 -9.46 -9.98
C ASP A 549 23.95 -9.12 -8.58
N ALA A 550 23.23 -8.28 -7.84
CA ALA A 550 23.51 -7.97 -6.45
C ALA A 550 22.59 -8.69 -5.44
N SER A 551 22.99 -8.74 -4.16
CA SER A 551 22.18 -9.42 -3.11
C SER A 551 20.80 -8.82 -2.88
N CYS A 552 20.56 -7.56 -3.27
CA CYS A 552 19.27 -6.90 -3.18
C CYS A 552 18.48 -6.91 -4.50
N ASP A 553 18.93 -7.69 -5.50
CA ASP A 553 18.28 -7.80 -6.81
C ASP A 553 17.25 -8.92 -6.85
N THR A 554 16.23 -8.72 -7.68
CA THR A 554 15.25 -9.77 -8.00
C THR A 554 15.66 -10.43 -9.31
N ALA A 555 16.12 -11.68 -9.25
CA ALA A 555 16.66 -12.44 -10.38
C ALA A 555 15.74 -12.64 -11.61
N SER A 556 14.49 -12.16 -11.57
CA SER A 556 13.56 -12.18 -12.71
C SER A 556 13.61 -10.92 -13.58
N ASN A 557 14.32 -9.87 -13.14
CA ASN A 557 14.40 -8.59 -13.84
C ASN A 557 15.82 -8.38 -14.36
N THR A 558 15.94 -7.76 -15.53
CA THR A 558 17.23 -7.29 -16.08
C THR A 558 17.58 -5.93 -15.44
N HIS A 559 18.80 -5.79 -14.94
CA HIS A 559 19.30 -4.58 -14.28
C HIS A 559 20.45 -3.96 -15.06
N LEU A 560 20.17 -2.89 -15.80
CA LEU A 560 21.19 -2.18 -16.58
C LEU A 560 22.07 -1.36 -15.63
N ASP A 561 23.38 -1.55 -15.72
CA ASP A 561 24.29 -1.07 -14.69
C ASP A 561 25.51 -0.30 -15.19
N LEU A 562 25.87 0.74 -14.44
CA LEU A 562 27.05 1.56 -14.66
C LEU A 562 27.97 1.47 -13.46
N TRP A 563 29.27 1.39 -13.75
CA TRP A 563 30.30 1.19 -12.74
C TRP A 563 31.12 2.44 -12.51
N TYR A 564 31.40 2.69 -11.24
CA TYR A 564 32.26 3.77 -10.77
C TYR A 564 33.33 3.23 -9.84
N GLU A 565 34.53 3.80 -9.91
CA GLU A 565 35.64 3.53 -9.00
C GLU A 565 35.88 4.78 -8.15
N PHE A 566 35.99 4.65 -6.83
CA PHE A 566 36.35 5.75 -5.93
C PHE A 566 37.38 5.34 -4.90
N THR A 567 38.20 6.29 -4.46
CA THR A 567 39.16 6.08 -3.37
C THR A 567 38.63 6.72 -2.08
N MET A 568 38.47 5.95 -1.01
CA MET A 568 38.07 6.47 0.30
C MET A 568 39.15 7.43 0.85
N PRO A 569 38.84 8.73 1.02
CA PRO A 569 39.80 9.73 1.45
C PRO A 569 40.08 9.71 2.96
N VAL A 570 39.20 9.08 3.74
CA VAL A 570 39.25 8.94 5.19
C VAL A 570 38.77 7.55 5.58
N THR A 571 39.18 7.04 6.74
CA THR A 571 38.51 5.87 7.34
C THR A 571 37.18 6.30 7.93
N GLY A 572 36.09 5.60 7.59
CA GLY A 572 34.74 5.91 8.04
C GLY A 572 33.68 5.41 7.07
N ASN A 573 32.64 6.21 6.84
CA ASN A 573 31.45 5.78 6.10
C ASN A 573 31.36 6.49 4.75
N ILE A 574 30.67 5.86 3.81
CA ILE A 574 30.22 6.47 2.56
C ILE A 574 28.69 6.55 2.59
N TYR A 575 28.13 7.69 2.21
CA TYR A 575 26.69 7.90 2.10
C TYR A 575 26.33 8.20 0.64
N ILE A 576 25.40 7.41 0.10
CA ILE A 576 24.77 7.65 -1.19
C ILE A 576 23.39 8.25 -0.94
N SER A 577 23.09 9.37 -1.58
CA SER A 577 21.83 10.09 -1.38
C SER A 577 21.28 10.77 -2.62
N GLY A 578 20.02 11.22 -2.59
CA GLY A 578 19.34 11.71 -3.78
C GLY A 578 19.02 10.58 -4.77
N VAL A 579 18.80 9.39 -4.23
CA VAL A 579 18.47 8.17 -4.98
C VAL A 579 17.00 8.23 -5.43
N ASN A 580 16.75 7.99 -6.71
CA ASN A 580 15.40 7.81 -7.24
C ASN A 580 14.87 6.41 -6.83
N PHE A 581 13.55 6.24 -6.72
CA PHE A 581 12.92 4.97 -6.37
C PHE A 581 13.24 3.82 -7.35
N ALA A 582 13.63 4.15 -8.58
CA ALA A 582 14.01 3.21 -9.62
C ALA A 582 15.48 2.78 -9.56
N ASP A 583 16.31 3.57 -8.87
CA ASP A 583 17.76 3.39 -8.83
C ASP A 583 18.17 2.55 -7.62
N ARG A 584 19.23 1.78 -7.84
CA ARG A 584 19.82 0.89 -6.87
C ARG A 584 21.33 1.04 -6.89
N PHE A 585 21.94 0.76 -5.76
CA PHE A 585 23.37 0.91 -5.58
C PHE A 585 23.97 -0.25 -4.80
N THR A 586 25.10 -0.74 -5.30
CA THR A 586 25.88 -1.76 -4.62
C THR A 586 27.34 -1.35 -4.57
N ILE A 587 27.95 -1.48 -3.39
CA ILE A 587 29.36 -1.14 -3.18
C ILE A 587 30.16 -2.43 -2.97
N TYR A 588 31.28 -2.56 -3.69
CA TYR A 588 32.16 -3.71 -3.65
C TYR A 588 33.57 -3.33 -3.19
N ASP A 589 34.26 -4.29 -2.54
CA ASP A 589 35.67 -4.15 -2.14
C ASP A 589 36.63 -4.10 -3.34
N THR A 590 36.28 -4.78 -4.43
CA THR A 590 37.01 -4.91 -5.69
C THR A 590 36.00 -5.14 -6.81
N CYS A 591 36.38 -4.95 -8.08
CA CYS A 591 35.49 -5.18 -9.23
C CYS A 591 34.99 -6.64 -9.25
N GLY A 592 33.66 -6.81 -9.10
CA GLY A 592 32.98 -8.10 -8.96
C GLY A 592 33.32 -8.88 -7.67
N GLY A 593 33.84 -8.19 -6.65
CA GLY A 593 34.30 -8.79 -5.39
C GLY A 593 33.22 -8.98 -4.35
N THR A 594 33.57 -8.75 -3.08
CA THR A 594 32.62 -8.87 -1.96
C THR A 594 31.72 -7.65 -1.89
N GLU A 595 30.41 -7.86 -1.81
CA GLU A 595 29.43 -6.81 -1.51
C GLU A 595 29.59 -6.30 -0.08
N LEU A 596 29.74 -4.97 0.03
CA LEU A 596 29.86 -4.25 1.29
C LEU A 596 28.53 -3.60 1.70
N ALA A 597 27.72 -3.19 0.71
CA ALA A 597 26.38 -2.66 0.91
C ALA A 597 25.56 -2.78 -0.38
N CYS A 598 24.25 -2.97 -0.25
CA CYS A 598 23.27 -3.02 -1.34
C CYS A 598 21.98 -2.35 -0.87
N PHE A 599 21.46 -1.39 -1.63
CA PHE A 599 20.26 -0.62 -1.25
C PHE A 599 19.54 0.00 -2.46
N ASP A 600 18.25 0.28 -2.29
CA ASP A 600 17.32 0.86 -3.28
C ASP A 600 16.75 2.24 -2.86
N ASP A 601 17.36 2.85 -1.85
CA ASP A 601 17.10 4.21 -1.36
C ASP A 601 18.45 4.80 -0.88
N ASN A 602 18.44 5.98 -0.26
CA ASN A 602 19.63 6.56 0.36
C ASN A 602 20.23 5.59 1.37
N GLY A 603 21.52 5.29 1.23
CA GLY A 603 22.16 4.19 1.92
C GLY A 603 23.61 4.47 2.32
N PHE A 604 24.09 3.73 3.31
CA PHE A 604 25.45 3.81 3.80
C PHE A 604 26.22 2.53 3.49
N ALA A 605 27.53 2.64 3.24
CA ALA A 605 28.46 1.57 3.56
C ALA A 605 29.39 2.02 4.69
N TYR A 606 29.47 1.20 5.73
CA TYR A 606 30.09 1.56 7.00
C TYR A 606 31.53 1.07 7.11
N SER A 607 32.32 1.74 7.96
CA SER A 607 33.64 1.26 8.40
C SER A 607 34.63 0.95 7.27
N LEU A 608 34.53 1.68 6.16
CA LEU A 608 35.48 1.59 5.06
C LEU A 608 36.81 2.21 5.49
N ILE A 609 37.91 1.55 5.12
CA ILE A 609 39.26 2.05 5.35
C ILE A 609 39.74 2.81 4.11
N SER A 610 40.83 3.58 4.24
CA SER A 610 41.42 4.20 3.05
C SER A 610 41.85 3.13 2.04
N GLY A 611 41.32 3.22 0.83
CA GLY A 611 41.45 2.23 -0.22
C GLY A 611 40.53 2.53 -1.41
N THR A 612 40.65 1.75 -2.47
CA THR A 612 39.80 1.85 -3.67
C THR A 612 38.61 0.91 -3.53
N TYR A 613 37.42 1.38 -3.94
CA TYR A 613 36.16 0.67 -3.93
C TYR A 613 35.42 0.87 -5.25
N TYR A 614 34.50 -0.04 -5.55
CA TYR A 614 33.66 0.00 -6.74
C TYR A 614 32.21 0.23 -6.35
N LEU A 615 31.53 1.13 -7.06
CA LEU A 615 30.11 1.44 -6.92
C LEU A 615 29.41 1.04 -8.22
N ARG A 616 28.44 0.15 -8.12
CA ARG A 616 27.50 -0.18 -9.20
C ARG A 616 26.26 0.68 -8.99
N ALA A 617 25.89 1.48 -9.98
CA ALA A 617 24.65 2.26 -10.03
C ALA A 617 23.77 1.65 -11.12
N TYR A 618 22.56 1.24 -10.80
CA TYR A 618 21.77 0.41 -11.71
C TYR A 618 20.27 0.56 -11.48
N SER A 619 19.49 0.22 -12.50
CA SER A 619 18.03 0.26 -12.48
C SER A 619 17.47 -0.91 -13.28
N THR A 620 16.24 -1.33 -13.01
CA THR A 620 15.58 -2.30 -13.88
C THR A 620 15.38 -1.69 -15.27
N GLU A 621 15.49 -2.49 -16.33
CA GLU A 621 15.37 -2.09 -17.74
C GLU A 621 14.19 -1.13 -18.01
N ILE A 622 13.00 -1.42 -17.46
CA ILE A 622 11.79 -0.60 -17.66
C ILE A 622 11.85 0.83 -17.08
N TYR A 623 12.84 1.11 -16.23
CA TYR A 623 13.08 2.42 -15.61
C TYR A 623 14.46 2.97 -15.95
N ALA A 624 15.19 2.35 -16.89
CA ALA A 624 16.50 2.81 -17.29
C ALA A 624 16.39 4.14 -18.06
N ASP A 625 16.87 5.22 -17.46
CA ASP A 625 16.92 6.56 -18.05
C ASP A 625 18.09 7.34 -17.43
N ALA A 626 18.24 8.61 -17.80
CA ALA A 626 19.19 9.53 -17.22
C ALA A 626 18.74 9.98 -15.81
N ASP A 627 19.61 9.78 -14.82
CA ASP A 627 19.39 10.24 -13.44
C ASP A 627 20.71 10.68 -12.78
N SER A 628 20.68 10.92 -11.47
CA SER A 628 21.83 11.36 -10.69
C SER A 628 21.75 10.90 -9.24
N PHE A 629 22.92 10.67 -8.64
CA PHE A 629 23.05 10.41 -7.20
C PHE A 629 24.12 11.29 -6.58
N ASN A 630 24.07 11.43 -5.26
CA ASN A 630 25.09 12.12 -4.48
C ASN A 630 25.94 11.13 -3.69
N ILE A 631 27.25 11.37 -3.62
CA ILE A 631 28.20 10.58 -2.85
C ILE A 631 28.97 11.48 -1.88
N GLN A 632 29.08 11.07 -0.61
CA GLN A 632 29.87 11.77 0.41
C GLN A 632 30.50 10.81 1.43
N ALA A 633 31.81 10.98 1.68
CA ALA A 633 32.56 10.26 2.69
C ALA A 633 32.59 11.04 4.02
N PHE A 634 32.35 10.33 5.12
CA PHE A 634 32.40 10.84 6.48
C PHE A 634 33.51 10.14 7.25
N ALA A 635 34.33 10.90 7.97
CA ALA A 635 35.35 10.32 8.83
C ALA A 635 34.70 9.64 10.04
N GLN A 636 35.29 8.53 10.49
CA GLN A 636 34.83 7.83 11.68
C GLN A 636 34.87 8.75 12.90
N LEU A 637 33.79 8.79 13.69
CA LEU A 637 33.75 9.54 14.93
C LEU A 637 34.71 8.94 15.97
N ALA A 638 35.43 9.80 16.69
CA ALA A 638 36.33 9.35 17.77
C ALA A 638 35.55 8.94 19.02
N ASN A 639 34.39 9.55 19.24
CA ASN A 639 33.50 9.34 20.38
C ASN A 639 32.29 8.46 20.00
N ASP A 640 32.50 7.48 19.13
CA ASP A 640 31.49 6.55 18.63
C ASP A 640 31.13 5.42 19.63
N ASP A 641 31.73 5.45 20.82
CA ASP A 641 31.42 4.54 21.92
C ASP A 641 31.52 5.25 23.28
N CYS A 642 30.86 4.69 24.30
CA CYS A 642 30.82 5.31 25.63
C CYS A 642 32.17 5.30 26.37
N VAL A 643 33.14 4.49 25.95
CA VAL A 643 34.48 4.46 26.56
C VAL A 643 35.30 5.66 26.09
N ASN A 644 35.08 6.07 24.85
CA ASN A 644 35.70 7.23 24.21
C ASN A 644 34.81 8.47 24.24
N ALA A 645 33.80 8.50 25.11
CA ALA A 645 32.89 9.63 25.27
C ALA A 645 33.64 10.94 25.50
N GLU A 646 33.30 11.96 24.71
CA GLU A 646 33.94 13.28 24.81
C GLU A 646 33.44 14.03 26.05
N MET A 647 34.36 14.54 26.87
CA MET A 647 34.01 15.34 28.05
C MET A 647 33.50 16.73 27.63
N ILE A 648 32.27 17.05 28.00
CA ILE A 648 31.60 18.34 27.76
C ILE A 648 31.21 19.01 29.07
N SER A 649 31.03 20.33 29.03
CA SER A 649 30.58 21.15 30.14
C SER A 649 29.09 21.44 30.08
N VAL A 650 28.45 21.59 31.24
CA VAL A 650 27.08 22.11 31.34
C VAL A 650 27.15 23.63 31.34
N ALA A 651 26.41 24.28 30.45
CA ALA A 651 26.36 25.73 30.33
C ALA A 651 25.62 26.39 31.51
N GLY A 652 25.98 27.64 31.79
CA GLY A 652 25.24 28.49 32.73
C GLY A 652 23.84 28.80 32.21
N VAL A 653 22.92 29.16 33.10
CA VAL A 653 21.53 29.50 32.73
C VAL A 653 21.51 30.69 31.76
N GLY A 654 20.93 30.49 30.58
CA GLY A 654 20.86 31.45 29.47
C GLY A 654 22.05 31.41 28.49
N ALA A 655 23.00 30.48 28.65
CA ALA A 655 24.25 30.45 27.87
C ALA A 655 24.23 29.48 26.67
N CYS A 656 23.14 28.74 26.42
CA CYS A 656 23.02 27.85 25.26
C CYS A 656 22.99 28.56 23.89
N GLY A 657 23.01 29.89 23.85
CA GLY A 657 23.25 30.65 22.62
C GLY A 657 24.70 30.57 22.11
N THR A 658 25.67 30.25 22.97
CA THR A 658 27.10 30.29 22.63
C THR A 658 27.90 29.04 23.00
N GLN A 659 27.30 28.08 23.73
CA GLN A 659 27.96 26.86 24.22
C GLN A 659 27.36 25.58 23.61
N ASN A 660 26.99 25.62 22.33
CA ASN A 660 26.45 24.47 21.62
C ASN A 660 27.55 23.45 21.26
N ILE A 661 27.18 22.18 21.30
CA ILE A 661 27.98 21.04 20.84
C ILE A 661 27.37 20.56 19.54
N THR A 662 28.18 20.40 18.49
CA THR A 662 27.74 19.94 17.17
C THR A 662 28.50 18.68 16.78
N VAL A 663 27.78 17.67 16.28
CA VAL A 663 28.34 16.42 15.78
C VAL A 663 27.58 15.93 14.57
N ASP A 664 28.28 15.40 13.57
CA ASP A 664 27.65 14.76 12.41
C ASP A 664 27.59 13.25 12.62
N THR A 665 26.39 12.73 12.89
CA THR A 665 26.20 11.30 13.16
C THR A 665 26.48 10.41 11.94
N ARG A 666 26.60 10.96 10.73
CA ARG A 666 26.93 10.17 9.53
C ARG A 666 28.33 9.54 9.58
N GLY A 667 29.21 10.01 10.46
CA GLY A 667 30.52 9.40 10.74
C GLY A 667 30.49 8.26 11.77
N ALA A 668 29.35 8.00 12.43
CA ALA A 668 29.23 6.98 13.46
C ALA A 668 29.12 5.57 12.87
N THR A 669 29.48 4.55 13.64
CA THR A 669 29.17 3.17 13.27
C THR A 669 27.70 2.84 13.55
N GLU A 670 27.24 1.71 13.03
CA GLU A 670 25.87 1.25 13.24
C GLU A 670 25.64 0.73 14.67
N THR A 671 24.59 1.22 15.32
CA THR A 671 24.17 0.76 16.65
C THR A 671 22.79 0.09 16.58
N PHE A 672 22.69 -1.14 17.09
CA PHE A 672 21.47 -1.96 17.04
C PHE A 672 20.80 -2.14 18.41
N ALA A 673 19.50 -1.85 18.50
CA ALA A 673 18.67 -2.24 19.65
C ALA A 673 18.46 -3.79 19.67
N PRO A 674 18.29 -4.47 20.84
CA PRO A 674 17.81 -3.95 22.13
C PRO A 674 18.89 -3.68 23.19
N ASN A 675 20.18 -3.69 22.84
CA ASN A 675 21.27 -3.59 23.82
C ASN A 675 21.53 -2.16 24.35
N ILE A 676 20.65 -1.19 24.04
CA ILE A 676 20.92 0.26 24.13
C ILE A 676 19.85 1.01 24.97
N GLY A 677 18.86 0.32 25.55
CA GLY A 677 17.84 0.94 26.41
C GLY A 677 16.52 1.26 25.70
N ASP A 678 15.59 1.88 26.42
CA ASP A 678 14.18 2.00 26.02
C ASP A 678 13.93 3.15 25.02
N CYS A 679 14.92 3.99 24.78
CA CYS A 679 14.85 5.12 23.82
C CYS A 679 14.85 4.73 22.36
N PHE A 680 15.27 3.50 22.04
CA PHE A 680 15.63 3.12 20.68
C PHE A 680 14.64 2.11 20.12
N SER A 681 14.04 2.43 18.97
CA SER A 681 13.23 1.47 18.24
C SER A 681 14.12 0.34 17.69
N THR A 682 13.66 -0.90 17.83
CA THR A 682 14.27 -2.07 17.19
C THR A 682 14.01 -2.16 15.69
N SER A 683 13.16 -1.29 15.14
CA SER A 683 12.83 -1.26 13.71
C SER A 683 13.72 -0.33 12.88
N GLN A 684 14.74 0.28 13.49
CA GLN A 684 15.62 1.27 12.87
C GLN A 684 17.07 0.98 13.20
N VAL A 685 17.96 1.37 12.29
CA VAL A 685 19.41 1.44 12.55
C VAL A 685 19.71 2.85 13.06
N TRP A 686 20.50 2.93 14.13
CA TRP A 686 20.85 4.18 14.78
C TRP A 686 22.34 4.47 14.56
N LEU A 687 22.65 5.75 14.44
CA LEU A 687 23.99 6.30 14.39
C LEU A 687 24.15 7.24 15.57
N ASP A 688 25.20 7.05 16.37
CA ASP A 688 25.35 7.77 17.64
C ASP A 688 26.74 8.34 17.91
N ALA A 689 26.78 9.26 18.86
CA ALA A 689 27.99 9.85 19.40
C ALA A 689 27.83 9.97 20.91
N TRP A 690 28.92 9.75 21.64
CA TRP A 690 28.94 9.69 23.08
C TRP A 690 29.65 10.89 23.70
N TYR A 691 29.04 11.43 24.74
CA TYR A 691 29.57 12.53 25.53
C TYR A 691 29.48 12.20 27.01
N ALA A 692 30.31 12.83 27.83
CA ALA A 692 30.24 12.72 29.28
C ALA A 692 30.30 14.11 29.91
N PHE A 693 29.58 14.32 31.02
CA PHE A 693 29.60 15.58 31.75
C PHE A 693 29.54 15.34 33.25
N GLU A 694 30.17 16.22 34.03
CA GLU A 694 30.01 16.24 35.48
C GLU A 694 28.85 17.15 35.86
N ALA A 695 27.92 16.66 36.68
CA ALA A 695 26.74 17.40 37.08
C ALA A 695 27.09 18.54 38.05
N PRO A 696 26.76 19.80 37.72
CA PRO A 696 27.07 20.98 38.53
C PRO A 696 25.99 21.27 39.59
N ILE A 697 24.93 20.46 39.66
CA ILE A 697 23.79 20.60 40.57
C ILE A 697 23.24 19.22 40.96
N THR A 698 22.52 19.18 42.08
CA THR A 698 21.53 18.12 42.35
C THR A 698 20.17 18.66 41.94
N GLY A 699 19.53 18.06 40.95
CA GLY A 699 18.32 18.58 40.34
C GLY A 699 18.20 18.18 38.88
N ASN A 700 17.85 19.14 38.03
CA ASN A 700 17.52 18.92 36.63
C ASN A 700 18.39 19.80 35.73
N ILE A 701 19.13 19.19 34.80
CA ILE A 701 19.77 19.88 33.68
C ILE A 701 18.81 19.86 32.51
N THR A 702 18.67 20.98 31.81
CA THR A 702 17.89 21.05 30.57
C THR A 702 18.81 20.78 29.39
N LEU A 703 18.39 19.91 28.47
CA LEU A 703 19.03 19.71 27.18
C LEU A 703 18.15 20.33 26.10
N THR A 704 18.72 21.22 25.30
CA THR A 704 18.06 21.80 24.12
C THR A 704 18.81 21.42 22.85
N SER A 705 18.12 21.14 21.74
CA SER A 705 18.74 20.85 20.44
C SER A 705 18.12 21.65 19.28
N THR A 706 18.88 21.86 18.21
CA THR A 706 18.48 22.77 17.10
C THR A 706 17.85 22.07 15.89
N ASN A 707 17.52 20.78 16.00
CA ASN A 707 16.92 19.96 14.93
C ASN A 707 15.86 19.03 15.53
N PHE A 708 14.90 18.58 14.72
CA PHE A 708 13.96 17.53 15.10
C PHE A 708 14.52 16.15 14.75
N SER A 709 13.96 15.07 15.31
CA SER A 709 14.40 13.68 15.10
C SER A 709 15.76 13.35 15.75
N ASN A 710 16.09 14.03 16.85
CA ASN A 710 17.22 13.65 17.70
C ASN A 710 16.72 12.76 18.83
N THR A 711 17.50 11.76 19.19
CA THR A 711 17.25 10.91 20.37
C THR A 711 18.41 11.06 21.32
N PHE A 712 18.10 11.30 22.60
CA PHE A 712 19.08 11.37 23.67
C PHE A 712 18.77 10.32 24.73
N ALA A 713 19.77 9.51 25.03
CA ALA A 713 19.76 8.60 26.18
C ALA A 713 20.89 8.99 27.13
N VAL A 714 20.62 9.01 28.43
CA VAL A 714 21.59 9.42 29.45
C VAL A 714 21.78 8.30 30.46
N TYR A 715 23.02 7.98 30.82
CA TYR A 715 23.38 6.88 31.70
C TYR A 715 24.22 7.35 32.89
N GLU A 716 24.08 6.66 34.02
CA GLU A 716 24.87 6.94 35.25
C GLU A 716 26.34 6.53 35.14
N SER A 717 26.67 5.67 34.17
CA SER A 717 28.03 5.26 33.81
C SER A 717 28.02 4.65 32.41
N CYS A 718 29.16 4.53 31.74
CA CYS A 718 29.27 3.76 30.49
C CYS A 718 28.81 2.31 30.73
N GLY A 719 27.73 1.90 30.04
CA GLY A 719 27.04 0.61 30.25
C GLY A 719 26.22 0.48 31.55
N GLY A 720 25.97 1.59 32.24
CA GLY A 720 25.16 1.67 33.48
C GLY A 720 23.66 1.77 33.23
N ALA A 721 22.88 2.06 34.28
CA ALA A 721 21.45 2.28 34.14
C ALA A 721 21.13 3.60 33.40
N GLU A 722 20.07 3.56 32.59
CA GLU A 722 19.49 4.74 31.94
C GLU A 722 18.80 5.63 32.99
N VAL A 723 19.12 6.92 32.94
CA VAL A 723 18.69 7.97 33.87
C VAL A 723 17.67 8.90 33.22
N ALA A 724 17.82 9.15 31.92
CA ALA A 724 16.88 9.94 31.13
C ALA A 724 16.83 9.46 29.69
N CYS A 725 15.66 9.65 29.09
CA CYS A 725 15.37 9.26 27.73
C CYS A 725 14.36 10.23 27.12
N PHE A 726 14.70 10.88 26.01
CA PHE A 726 13.82 11.83 25.35
C PHE A 726 14.22 12.10 23.90
N ALA A 727 13.26 12.63 23.14
CA ALA A 727 13.47 13.11 21.79
C ALA A 727 13.61 14.63 21.78
N ASP A 728 14.55 15.14 20.96
CA ASP A 728 14.86 16.55 20.75
C ASP A 728 15.30 17.31 22.02
N ASP A 729 14.35 17.75 22.85
CA ASP A 729 14.61 18.51 24.07
C ASP A 729 14.20 17.69 25.30
N GLY A 730 14.91 17.87 26.40
CA GLY A 730 14.58 17.12 27.61
C GLY A 730 15.21 17.63 28.88
N VAL A 731 14.95 16.87 29.94
CA VAL A 731 15.40 17.19 31.29
C VAL A 731 16.09 15.96 31.86
N ILE A 732 17.30 16.15 32.34
CA ILE A 732 18.17 15.11 32.87
C ILE A 732 18.22 15.27 34.39
N PRO A 733 17.68 14.32 35.18
CA PRO A 733 17.83 14.34 36.62
C PRO A 733 19.26 13.95 36.98
N VAL A 734 19.93 14.78 37.75
CA VAL A 734 21.34 14.63 38.10
C VAL A 734 21.60 14.88 39.58
N THR A 735 22.68 14.30 40.08
CA THR A 735 23.21 14.52 41.43
C THR A 735 24.56 15.24 41.31
N PHE A 736 24.75 16.30 42.10
CA PHE A 736 25.95 17.14 42.06
C PHE A 736 27.23 16.30 42.18
N GLY A 737 28.19 16.55 41.29
CA GLY A 737 29.50 15.90 41.26
C GLY A 737 29.54 14.49 40.65
N ASN A 738 28.39 13.91 40.26
CA ASN A 738 28.37 12.67 39.49
C ASN A 738 28.66 12.93 38.01
N THR A 739 29.34 11.99 37.35
CA THR A 739 29.55 12.01 35.91
C THR A 739 28.47 11.19 35.21
N TYR A 740 27.85 11.75 34.18
CA TYR A 740 26.84 11.10 33.36
C TYR A 740 27.30 10.98 31.92
N TYR A 741 26.80 9.98 31.21
CA TYR A 741 27.12 9.72 29.80
C TYR A 741 25.89 9.95 28.95
N ILE A 742 26.01 10.75 27.88
CA ILE A 742 24.95 11.06 26.93
C ILE A 742 25.26 10.35 25.62
N GLN A 743 24.32 9.56 25.16
CA GLN A 743 24.29 9.03 23.80
C GLN A 743 23.40 9.94 22.95
N VAL A 744 23.99 10.55 21.93
CA VAL A 744 23.36 11.48 21.00
C VAL A 744 23.15 10.75 19.68
N SER A 745 21.90 10.49 19.31
CA SER A 745 21.60 9.57 18.20
C SER A 745 20.60 10.13 17.19
N ARG A 746 20.73 9.66 15.95
CA ARG A 746 19.70 9.78 14.92
C ARG A 746 19.54 8.45 14.19
N ALA A 747 18.33 8.15 13.73
CA ALA A 747 18.12 7.03 12.82
C ALA A 747 18.80 7.32 11.47
N THR A 748 19.22 6.29 10.74
CA THR A 748 19.90 6.43 9.43
C THR A 748 19.13 7.30 8.42
N VAL A 749 17.80 7.22 8.42
CA VAL A 749 16.88 8.04 7.59
C VAL A 749 16.91 9.54 7.90
N SER A 750 17.47 9.94 9.04
CA SER A 750 17.60 11.34 9.46
C SER A 750 19.03 11.68 9.89
N ALA A 751 20.00 10.83 9.53
CA ALA A 751 21.40 11.03 9.89
C ALA A 751 21.93 12.39 9.41
N GLY A 752 22.78 13.01 10.21
CA GLY A 752 23.35 14.31 9.90
C GLY A 752 23.84 15.05 11.13
N GLU A 753 24.02 16.35 11.00
CA GLU A 753 24.45 17.21 12.09
C GLU A 753 23.38 17.32 13.19
N VAL A 754 23.77 16.99 14.41
CA VAL A 754 23.04 17.26 15.65
C VAL A 754 23.75 18.39 16.36
N THR A 755 23.01 19.42 16.78
CA THR A 755 23.54 20.47 17.65
C THR A 755 22.69 20.53 18.91
N PHE A 756 23.33 20.45 20.08
CA PHE A 756 22.67 20.44 21.38
C PHE A 756 23.46 21.23 22.44
N CYS A 757 22.81 21.55 23.55
CA CYS A 757 23.41 22.21 24.69
C CYS A 757 22.80 21.72 26.00
N LEU A 758 23.63 21.56 27.03
CA LEU A 758 23.24 21.27 28.40
C LEU A 758 23.22 22.58 29.19
N GLU A 759 22.15 22.86 29.92
CA GLU A 759 21.97 24.08 30.70
C GLU A 759 21.60 23.78 32.15
N GLY A 760 22.25 24.48 33.10
CA GLY A 760 21.88 24.38 34.51
C GLY A 760 23.03 24.64 35.50
N SER A 761 24.23 24.99 35.03
CA SER A 761 25.35 25.29 35.91
C SER A 761 25.14 26.60 36.70
N PRO A 762 25.28 26.58 38.04
CA PRO A 762 25.31 27.79 38.85
C PRO A 762 26.50 28.67 38.48
N ALA A 763 26.35 29.99 38.53
CA ALA A 763 27.51 30.88 38.43
C ALA A 763 28.40 30.76 39.68
N VAL A 764 29.68 31.11 39.58
CA VAL A 764 30.52 31.26 40.77
C VAL A 764 30.10 32.53 41.51
N ALA A 765 29.95 32.43 42.83
CA ALA A 765 29.47 33.53 43.64
C ALA A 765 30.41 34.73 43.53
N GLN A 766 29.87 35.88 43.13
CA GLN A 766 30.63 37.12 42.95
C GLN A 766 31.13 37.68 44.30
N GLY A 767 30.31 37.56 45.34
CA GLY A 767 30.53 38.22 46.62
C GLY A 767 30.46 39.76 46.54
N MET A 768 30.46 40.40 47.69
CA MET A 768 30.40 41.85 47.87
C MET A 768 31.75 42.32 48.40
N ALA A 769 32.48 43.08 47.57
CA ALA A 769 33.80 43.57 47.91
C ALA A 769 33.83 44.31 49.26
N GLY A 770 34.82 43.98 50.08
CA GLY A 770 35.03 44.52 51.43
C GLY A 770 34.07 44.01 52.51
N MET A 771 33.17 43.08 52.20
CA MET A 771 32.18 42.55 53.14
C MET A 771 32.41 41.05 53.38
N CYS A 772 32.26 40.63 54.64
CA CYS A 772 32.24 39.21 55.01
C CYS A 772 30.80 38.70 54.97
N GLU A 773 30.51 37.80 54.04
CA GLU A 773 29.19 37.23 53.84
C GLU A 773 29.08 35.84 54.45
N ASN A 774 27.96 35.58 55.14
CA ASN A 774 27.65 34.24 55.65
C ASN A 774 26.80 33.49 54.61
N MET A 775 27.24 32.31 54.22
CA MET A 775 26.47 31.43 53.37
C MET A 775 25.38 30.71 54.19
N PRO A 776 24.24 30.36 53.57
CA PRO A 776 23.29 29.41 54.13
C PRO A 776 23.98 28.18 54.73
N THR A 777 23.52 27.76 55.91
CA THR A 777 24.07 26.57 56.59
C THR A 777 23.65 25.30 55.87
N VAL A 778 24.59 24.40 55.65
CA VAL A 778 24.39 23.10 54.99
C VAL A 778 24.63 21.98 56.00
N GLU A 779 23.83 20.91 56.00
CA GLU A 779 24.05 19.73 56.87
C GLU A 779 24.69 18.59 56.05
N ILE A 780 25.84 18.08 56.52
CA ILE A 780 26.47 16.88 55.96
C ILE A 780 26.55 15.83 57.06
N SER A 781 25.61 14.88 57.03
CA SER A 781 25.44 13.89 58.11
C SER A 781 24.94 12.56 57.58
N ALA A 782 25.18 11.48 58.36
CA ALA A 782 24.68 10.16 58.00
C ALA A 782 23.13 10.13 57.97
N ALA A 783 22.47 11.01 58.71
CA ALA A 783 21.01 11.16 58.71
C ALA A 783 20.48 11.75 57.41
N GLN A 784 21.24 12.65 56.77
CA GLN A 784 20.92 13.21 55.45
C GLN A 784 21.35 12.29 54.30
N GLY A 785 22.13 11.24 54.58
CA GLY A 785 22.57 10.25 53.58
C GLY A 785 23.63 10.76 52.60
N ASN A 786 24.15 11.98 52.78
CA ASN A 786 25.00 12.68 51.82
C ASN A 786 26.51 12.63 52.16
N THR A 787 26.93 11.79 53.10
CA THR A 787 28.33 11.78 53.60
C THR A 787 29.36 11.35 52.56
N ASN A 788 28.95 10.66 51.49
CA ASN A 788 29.83 10.23 50.38
C ASN A 788 29.55 10.99 49.08
N GLU A 789 28.66 11.98 49.12
CA GLU A 789 28.30 12.81 47.98
C GLU A 789 29.02 14.14 48.07
N TRP A 790 29.20 14.79 46.91
CA TRP A 790 29.60 16.19 46.91
C TRP A 790 28.40 17.06 47.27
N VAL A 791 28.55 17.89 48.30
CA VAL A 791 27.50 18.80 48.75
C VAL A 791 27.93 20.24 48.43
N PRO A 792 27.19 20.96 47.56
CA PRO A 792 27.52 22.34 47.22
C PRO A 792 27.12 23.30 48.35
N ILE A 793 27.91 24.37 48.49
CA ILE A 793 27.65 25.52 49.34
C ILE A 793 27.37 26.70 48.42
N LEU A 794 26.11 27.13 48.40
CA LEU A 794 25.61 28.20 47.56
C LEU A 794 25.41 29.48 48.35
N ASN A 795 25.45 30.64 47.69
CA ASN A 795 25.03 31.91 48.27
C ASN A 795 23.49 32.06 48.25
N ALA A 796 22.97 33.22 48.65
CA ALA A 796 21.53 33.49 48.66
C ALA A 796 20.89 33.63 47.25
N SER A 797 21.71 33.71 46.21
CA SER A 797 21.32 33.79 44.80
C SER A 797 21.51 32.45 44.07
N ASP A 798 21.81 31.37 44.81
CA ASP A 798 22.14 30.03 44.30
C ASP A 798 23.47 29.93 43.52
N ASP A 799 24.36 30.93 43.62
CA ASP A 799 25.71 30.86 43.04
C ASP A 799 26.66 30.04 43.93
N ILE A 800 27.58 29.29 43.33
CA ILE A 800 28.45 28.37 44.03
C ILE A 800 29.69 29.04 44.65
N VAL A 801 29.99 28.70 45.90
CA VAL A 801 31.15 29.18 46.65
C VAL A 801 32.17 28.08 46.86
N ALA A 802 31.70 26.93 47.34
CA ALA A 802 32.51 25.77 47.67
C ALA A 802 31.67 24.50 47.52
N ALA A 803 32.32 23.34 47.48
CA ALA A 803 31.66 22.05 47.64
C ALA A 803 32.49 21.14 48.53
N ILE A 804 31.84 20.24 49.27
CA ILE A 804 32.50 19.32 50.20
C ILE A 804 32.03 17.90 49.91
N ASN A 805 32.98 16.98 49.70
CA ASN A 805 32.73 15.55 49.85
C ASN A 805 33.32 15.09 51.17
N ALA A 806 32.45 14.67 52.09
CA ALA A 806 32.87 14.29 53.43
C ALA A 806 33.56 12.90 53.47
N ASN A 807 33.63 12.15 52.35
CA ASN A 807 34.28 10.84 52.27
C ASN A 807 33.85 9.89 53.40
N GLY A 808 32.57 9.90 53.75
CA GLY A 808 31.96 9.09 54.80
C GLY A 808 31.99 9.71 56.20
N ASN A 809 32.55 10.91 56.39
CA ASN A 809 32.54 11.61 57.67
C ASN A 809 31.17 12.27 57.92
N ASP A 810 30.67 12.19 59.16
CA ASP A 810 29.56 13.00 59.64
C ASP A 810 30.10 14.33 60.19
N LEU A 811 29.75 15.44 59.55
CA LEU A 811 30.28 16.78 59.86
C LEU A 811 29.24 17.65 60.59
N GLY A 812 27.98 17.20 60.63
CA GLY A 812 26.83 17.98 61.09
C GLY A 812 26.63 19.26 60.27
N ASN A 813 26.33 20.37 60.94
CA ASN A 813 26.12 21.66 60.28
C ASN A 813 27.45 22.29 59.84
N ILE A 814 27.51 22.68 58.59
CA ILE A 814 28.58 23.42 57.92
C ILE A 814 28.18 24.89 57.86
N THR A 815 29.04 25.77 58.38
CA THR A 815 28.93 27.22 58.23
C THR A 815 30.08 27.73 57.40
N THR A 816 29.78 28.49 56.36
CA THR A 816 30.78 29.01 55.42
C THR A 816 30.66 30.52 55.32
N THR A 817 31.80 31.22 55.23
CA THR A 817 31.84 32.64 54.93
C THR A 817 32.69 32.94 53.72
N LEU A 818 32.27 33.90 52.91
CA LEU A 818 32.99 34.40 51.72
C LEU A 818 33.38 35.86 51.96
N PHE A 819 34.63 36.22 51.65
CA PHE A 819 35.07 37.60 51.60
C PHE A 819 35.87 37.85 50.32
N ILE A 820 35.59 38.99 49.68
CA ILE A 820 36.26 39.49 48.49
C ILE A 820 36.90 40.83 48.84
N GLU A 821 38.19 41.01 48.60
CA GLU A 821 38.87 42.29 48.80
C GLU A 821 38.50 43.31 47.69
N ASN A 822 38.57 44.61 48.00
CA ASN A 822 38.29 45.67 47.02
C ASN A 822 39.41 45.83 45.97
N ALA A 823 40.61 45.38 46.29
CA ALA A 823 41.74 45.36 45.37
C ALA A 823 41.73 44.06 44.55
N ASP A 824 42.19 44.14 43.31
CA ASP A 824 42.21 43.02 42.36
C ASP A 824 43.02 41.82 42.87
N THR A 825 44.04 42.08 43.70
CA THR A 825 44.84 41.06 44.40
C THR A 825 45.22 41.52 45.80
N ARG A 826 45.69 40.57 46.63
CA ARG A 826 46.20 40.83 47.97
C ARG A 826 47.68 40.45 48.03
N ASP A 827 48.44 41.06 48.91
CA ASP A 827 49.86 40.77 49.10
C ASP A 827 50.16 40.53 50.58
N PHE A 828 51.00 39.52 50.85
CA PHE A 828 51.64 39.36 52.14
C PHE A 828 53.14 39.17 51.99
N SER A 829 53.92 40.13 52.50
CA SER A 829 55.39 40.10 52.48
C SER A 829 55.99 39.92 51.07
N GLY A 830 55.35 40.47 50.04
CA GLY A 830 55.78 40.37 48.64
C GLY A 830 55.34 39.09 47.93
N GLN A 831 54.47 38.28 48.56
CA GLN A 831 53.80 37.14 47.94
C GLN A 831 52.33 37.50 47.68
N PRO A 832 51.91 37.61 46.40
CA PRO A 832 50.52 37.87 46.07
C PRO A 832 49.65 36.63 46.32
N TYR A 833 48.39 36.87 46.65
CA TYR A 833 47.35 35.85 46.79
C TYR A 833 45.99 36.41 46.35
N LEU A 834 45.05 35.50 46.12
CA LEU A 834 43.78 35.80 45.50
C LEU A 834 42.95 36.74 46.40
N ARG A 835 42.17 37.64 45.79
CA ARG A 835 41.32 38.58 46.53
C ARG A 835 40.19 37.91 47.31
N ARG A 836 39.90 36.64 47.01
CA ARG A 836 38.89 35.79 47.64
C ARG A 836 39.47 35.00 48.81
N GLU A 837 38.75 34.98 49.92
CA GLU A 837 38.97 34.04 51.02
C GLU A 837 37.66 33.34 51.38
N VAL A 838 37.77 32.05 51.72
CA VAL A 838 36.62 31.24 52.13
C VAL A 838 36.92 30.62 53.48
N SER A 839 36.06 30.84 54.48
CA SER A 839 36.14 30.12 55.75
C SER A 839 35.07 29.06 55.82
N ILE A 840 35.42 27.87 56.31
CA ILE A 840 34.49 26.76 56.51
C ILE A 840 34.63 26.30 57.96
N SER A 841 33.52 25.97 58.61
CA SER A 841 33.49 25.43 59.96
C SER A 841 32.38 24.40 60.10
N THR A 842 32.60 23.41 60.96
CA THR A 842 31.67 22.29 61.14
C THR A 842 31.36 22.07 62.61
N THR A 843 30.16 21.58 62.90
CA THR A 843 29.78 21.22 64.28
C THR A 843 30.50 19.98 64.79
N ILE A 844 30.83 19.05 63.89
CA ILE A 844 31.57 17.82 64.18
C ILE A 844 32.86 17.87 63.35
N PRO A 845 34.05 17.92 63.98
CA PRO A 845 35.32 17.88 63.25
C PRO A 845 35.48 16.55 62.49
N PRO A 846 36.03 16.57 61.27
CA PRO A 846 36.20 15.36 60.47
C PRO A 846 37.17 14.37 61.16
N ALA A 847 36.84 13.08 61.11
CA ALA A 847 37.66 12.00 61.68
C ALA A 847 38.76 11.53 60.72
N GLY A 848 38.61 11.81 59.43
CA GLY A 848 39.58 11.55 58.37
C GLY A 848 39.65 12.68 57.34
N PHE A 849 40.29 12.43 56.19
CA PHE A 849 40.35 13.43 55.12
C PHE A 849 39.00 13.61 54.44
N VAL A 850 38.62 14.86 54.23
CA VAL A 850 37.49 15.30 53.39
C VAL A 850 38.04 16.01 52.15
N ASN A 851 37.31 15.97 51.04
CA ASN A 851 37.66 16.72 49.84
C ASN A 851 36.85 18.02 49.78
N VAL A 852 37.52 19.11 49.41
CA VAL A 852 36.93 20.44 49.28
C VAL A 852 37.23 20.97 47.89
N ARG A 853 36.22 21.54 47.24
CA ARG A 853 36.36 22.39 46.05
C ARG A 853 36.09 23.83 46.46
N LEU A 854 36.97 24.75 46.10
CA LEU A 854 36.74 26.18 46.23
C LEU A 854 36.58 26.77 44.82
N TYR A 855 35.48 27.49 44.60
CA TYR A 855 35.17 28.10 43.32
C TYR A 855 35.67 29.56 43.32
N VAL A 856 36.44 29.90 42.30
CA VAL A 856 37.09 31.20 42.11
C VAL A 856 36.70 31.76 40.76
N LEU A 857 36.56 33.07 40.65
CA LEU A 857 36.22 33.69 39.38
C LEU A 857 37.40 33.70 38.43
N GLY A 858 37.14 33.62 37.13
CA GLY A 858 38.18 33.70 36.11
C GLY A 858 38.97 35.00 36.18
N ASP A 859 38.27 36.13 36.38
CA ASP A 859 38.88 37.45 36.49
C ASP A 859 39.83 37.56 37.70
N GLU A 860 39.48 36.94 38.83
CA GLU A 860 40.32 36.89 40.04
C GLU A 860 41.63 36.13 39.82
N VAL A 861 41.58 35.06 39.01
CA VAL A 861 42.76 34.26 38.66
C VAL A 861 43.63 35.02 37.65
N ASP A 862 43.02 35.64 36.65
CA ASP A 862 43.71 36.47 35.66
C ASP A 862 44.45 37.65 36.33
N ASP A 863 43.77 38.35 37.25
CA ASP A 863 44.36 39.44 38.03
C ASP A 863 45.56 38.97 38.87
N LEU A 864 45.48 37.76 39.45
CA LEU A 864 46.59 37.17 40.21
C LEU A 864 47.75 36.75 39.31
N MET A 865 47.48 36.16 38.14
CA MET A 865 48.49 35.77 37.16
C MET A 865 49.30 36.96 36.62
N LEU A 866 48.72 38.16 36.58
CA LEU A 866 49.42 39.38 36.16
C LEU A 866 50.50 39.84 37.15
N VAL A 867 50.35 39.49 38.43
CA VAL A 867 51.24 39.94 39.52
C VAL A 867 52.08 38.82 40.13
N ASP A 868 51.70 37.55 39.93
CA ASP A 868 52.37 36.37 40.46
C ASP A 868 53.06 35.55 39.36
N SER A 869 54.38 35.63 39.28
CA SER A 869 55.16 34.88 38.28
C SER A 869 55.13 33.35 38.48
N ASN A 870 54.63 32.85 39.61
CA ASN A 870 54.55 31.41 39.87
C ASN A 870 53.21 30.79 39.45
N LEU A 871 52.21 31.61 39.12
CA LEU A 871 50.90 31.16 38.63
C LEU A 871 50.85 31.32 37.10
N MET A 872 51.09 30.25 36.34
CA MET A 872 51.00 30.29 34.87
C MET A 872 49.64 29.87 34.34
N ASN A 873 48.87 29.13 35.13
CA ASN A 873 47.51 28.70 34.86
C ASN A 873 46.87 28.19 36.16
N ILE A 874 45.58 27.83 36.11
CA ILE A 874 44.83 27.36 37.27
C ILE A 874 45.44 26.13 37.99
N PHE A 875 46.22 25.29 37.32
CA PHE A 875 46.85 24.12 37.93
C PHE A 875 47.96 24.49 38.92
N ASP A 876 48.52 25.70 38.82
CA ASP A 876 49.53 26.21 39.76
C ASP A 876 48.91 26.90 40.98
N LEU A 877 47.57 27.01 41.05
CA LEU A 877 46.87 27.63 42.18
C LEU A 877 46.79 26.63 43.34
N GLU A 878 47.37 26.98 44.48
CA GLU A 878 47.33 26.20 45.72
C GLU A 878 46.51 26.94 46.79
N VAL A 879 46.43 26.41 48.02
CA VAL A 879 45.64 27.03 49.09
C VAL A 879 46.42 27.07 50.40
N MET A 880 46.48 28.25 51.03
CA MET A 880 46.95 28.43 52.39
C MET A 880 45.79 28.29 53.38
N LYS A 881 45.86 27.35 54.32
CA LYS A 881 44.86 27.09 55.36
C LYS A 881 45.32 27.66 56.71
N VAL A 882 44.60 28.62 57.27
CA VAL A 882 44.90 29.22 58.58
C VAL A 882 43.74 29.00 59.54
N ASN A 883 44.06 28.59 60.77
CA ASN A 883 43.06 28.35 61.81
C ASN A 883 42.17 29.58 62.04
N GLY A 884 40.89 29.41 61.80
CA GLY A 884 39.85 30.44 61.95
C GLY A 884 38.50 29.90 61.50
N ASN A 885 37.44 30.65 61.79
CA ASN A 885 36.05 30.20 61.57
C ASN A 885 35.14 31.30 60.98
N THR A 886 35.74 32.40 60.53
CA THR A 886 35.05 33.54 59.89
C THR A 886 36.07 34.30 59.05
N CYS A 887 35.60 35.25 58.22
CA CYS A 887 36.49 36.08 57.42
C CYS A 887 37.48 36.85 58.30
N THR A 888 38.62 37.16 57.71
CA THR A 888 39.73 37.85 58.35
C THR A 888 40.00 39.17 57.64
N THR A 889 40.91 39.99 58.19
CA THR A 889 41.45 41.15 57.47
C THR A 889 42.53 40.76 56.44
N GLY A 890 42.66 39.47 56.14
CA GLY A 890 43.70 38.88 55.29
C GLY A 890 44.63 37.95 56.04
N TYR A 891 45.50 37.30 55.26
CA TYR A 891 46.52 36.42 55.79
C TYR A 891 47.44 37.17 56.76
N THR A 892 47.71 36.60 57.94
CA THR A 892 48.48 37.27 59.01
C THR A 892 49.80 36.58 59.33
N SER A 893 49.80 35.26 59.54
CA SER A 893 50.98 34.39 59.74
C SER A 893 50.51 32.96 60.05
N GLY A 894 51.38 31.96 59.91
CA GLY A 894 51.09 30.56 60.22
C GLY A 894 50.28 29.85 59.13
N GLY A 895 49.93 28.58 59.39
CA GLY A 895 49.01 27.81 58.56
C GLY A 895 49.66 26.64 57.82
N ASP A 896 48.80 25.86 57.16
CA ASP A 896 49.19 24.72 56.33
C ASP A 896 49.08 25.12 54.85
N PHE A 897 50.13 24.92 54.08
CA PHE A 897 50.10 25.11 52.63
C PHE A 897 49.71 23.80 51.94
N ILE A 898 48.61 23.81 51.19
CA ILE A 898 47.95 22.63 50.65
C ILE A 898 47.96 22.68 49.13
N ASN A 899 48.58 21.67 48.51
CA ASN A 899 48.52 21.46 47.07
C ASN A 899 47.08 21.18 46.63
N THR A 900 46.70 21.73 45.48
CA THR A 900 45.37 21.52 44.91
C THR A 900 45.46 20.90 43.51
N SER A 901 44.32 20.49 43.00
CA SER A 901 44.10 20.26 41.56
C SER A 901 43.09 21.27 41.05
N GLY A 902 43.56 22.19 40.20
CA GLY A 902 42.71 23.15 39.49
C GLY A 902 41.89 22.52 38.36
N SER A 903 40.72 23.05 38.07
CA SER A 903 39.85 22.65 36.96
C SER A 903 39.01 23.83 36.48
N SER A 904 38.71 23.85 35.18
CA SER A 904 37.79 24.84 34.59
C SER A 904 36.35 24.58 34.99
N TYR A 905 35.58 25.65 35.15
CA TYR A 905 34.17 25.62 35.48
C TYR A 905 33.48 26.79 34.80
N LEU A 906 32.79 26.55 33.67
CA LEU A 906 32.32 27.62 32.78
C LEU A 906 33.50 28.53 32.37
N ASP A 907 33.32 29.86 32.50
CA ASP A 907 34.35 30.89 32.32
C ASP A 907 35.21 31.10 33.59
N ASP A 908 34.94 30.34 34.65
CA ASP A 908 35.57 30.42 35.97
C ASP A 908 36.35 29.12 36.29
N TYR A 909 36.73 28.93 37.55
CA TYR A 909 37.52 27.78 37.98
C TYR A 909 37.12 27.24 39.34
N TYR A 910 37.53 26.00 39.63
CA TYR A 910 37.62 25.51 40.99
C TYR A 910 38.98 24.88 41.28
N VAL A 911 39.40 24.93 42.55
CA VAL A 911 40.55 24.19 43.07
C VAL A 911 40.07 23.13 44.06
N GLN A 912 40.53 21.89 43.87
CA GLN A 912 40.18 20.77 44.72
C GLN A 912 41.36 20.34 45.60
N PHE A 913 41.12 20.10 46.88
CA PHE A 913 42.14 19.60 47.81
C PHE A 913 41.55 18.75 48.93
N ALA A 914 42.40 17.94 49.56
CA ALA A 914 42.05 17.14 50.72
C ALA A 914 42.51 17.82 52.03
N THR A 915 41.64 17.86 53.04
CA THR A 915 41.98 18.38 54.38
C THR A 915 41.40 17.51 55.48
N ASN A 916 41.99 17.53 56.68
CA ASN A 916 41.48 16.85 57.87
C ASN A 916 40.95 17.83 58.93
N SER A 917 40.81 19.10 58.58
CA SER A 917 40.22 20.14 59.42
C SER A 917 39.77 21.32 58.56
N PHE A 918 38.62 21.92 58.88
CA PHE A 918 38.18 23.16 58.24
C PHE A 918 38.69 24.39 58.99
N SER A 919 38.92 25.46 58.23
CA SER A 919 39.63 26.68 58.64
C SER A 919 39.32 27.81 57.64
N VAL A 920 40.10 28.89 57.64
CA VAL A 920 40.10 29.91 56.58
C VAL A 920 41.08 29.51 55.48
N PHE A 921 40.64 29.58 54.23
CA PHE A 921 41.40 29.21 53.04
C PHE A 921 41.69 30.43 52.17
N TYR A 922 42.96 30.63 51.84
CA TYR A 922 43.46 31.70 50.96
C TYR A 922 44.09 31.06 49.72
N PRO A 923 43.45 31.11 48.54
CA PRO A 923 44.05 30.64 47.30
C PRO A 923 45.30 31.48 46.94
N THR A 924 46.40 30.80 46.63
CA THR A 924 47.71 31.41 46.33
C THR A 924 48.59 30.39 45.63
N SER A 925 49.54 30.82 44.81
CA SER A 925 50.50 29.89 44.17
C SER A 925 51.74 29.60 45.04
N THR A 926 51.89 30.28 46.18
CA THR A 926 53.08 30.17 47.04
C THR A 926 52.76 30.08 48.52
N ASN A 927 53.71 29.56 49.31
CA ASN A 927 53.57 29.51 50.76
C ASN A 927 53.76 30.91 51.38
N LEU A 928 52.66 31.49 51.89
CA LEU A 928 52.61 32.82 52.51
C LEU A 928 53.31 32.92 53.89
N ASP A 929 53.58 31.81 54.61
CA ASP A 929 54.14 31.82 55.98
C ASP A 929 55.68 31.88 56.01
N GLY A 930 56.31 32.50 55.02
CA GLY A 930 57.73 32.41 54.71
C GLY A 930 58.67 32.24 55.92
N THR A 931 58.94 30.98 56.32
CA THR A 931 60.20 30.67 56.99
C THR A 931 61.27 30.83 55.92
N LEU A 932 62.40 31.46 56.27
CA LEU A 932 63.57 31.62 55.40
C LEU A 932 64.15 30.25 54.98
N SER A 933 63.44 29.51 54.13
CA SER A 933 64.07 28.65 53.18
C SER A 933 64.65 29.58 52.13
N ILE A 934 65.98 29.72 52.17
CA ILE A 934 66.75 29.99 50.97
C ILE A 934 66.11 29.14 49.87
N PRO A 935 65.77 29.69 48.68
CA PRO A 935 65.40 28.86 47.56
C PRO A 935 66.59 27.94 47.34
N SER A 936 66.51 26.72 47.85
CA SER A 936 67.36 25.68 47.34
C SER A 936 66.85 25.56 45.92
N VAL A 937 67.64 26.05 44.98
CA VAL A 937 67.71 25.47 43.65
C VAL A 937 68.18 24.02 43.84
N GLU A 938 67.33 23.22 44.48
CA GLU A 938 67.34 21.79 44.36
C GLU A 938 66.62 21.57 43.05
N ASN A 939 67.41 21.52 41.99
CA ASN A 939 66.98 20.97 40.72
C ASN A 939 66.43 19.58 41.00
N ASN A 940 65.11 19.48 41.18
CA ASN A 940 64.40 18.21 41.19
C ASN A 940 64.26 17.74 39.74
N THR A 941 65.39 17.56 39.07
CA THR A 941 65.46 17.09 37.67
C THR A 941 64.90 15.70 37.49
N LEU A 942 64.60 15.00 38.59
CA LEU A 942 63.95 13.69 38.59
C LEU A 942 62.43 13.77 38.78
N GLY A 943 61.85 14.92 39.12
CA GLY A 943 60.42 15.03 39.44
C GLY A 943 60.02 14.13 40.62
N VAL A 944 60.89 13.95 41.61
CA VAL A 944 60.64 13.08 42.78
C VAL A 944 60.29 13.91 44.01
N SER A 945 59.11 13.65 44.56
CA SER A 945 58.58 14.30 45.76
C SER A 945 58.84 13.44 47.00
N VAL A 946 59.20 14.07 48.13
CA VAL A 946 59.48 13.40 49.43
C VAL A 946 58.69 14.11 50.53
N ILE A 947 57.70 13.43 51.13
CA ILE A 947 56.73 14.03 52.05
C ILE A 947 56.35 13.05 53.18
N PRO A 948 56.28 13.47 54.45
CA PRO A 948 56.69 14.78 54.96
C PRO A 948 58.21 14.84 55.18
N THR A 949 58.80 16.04 55.02
CA THR A 949 60.21 16.29 55.35
C THR A 949 60.44 16.57 56.83
N ILE A 950 59.37 16.68 57.62
CA ILE A 950 59.37 16.64 59.09
C ILE A 950 58.40 15.53 59.51
N THR A 951 58.90 14.44 60.08
CA THR A 951 58.13 13.21 60.32
C THR A 951 58.36 12.64 61.72
N ASP A 952 57.40 11.84 62.21
CA ASP A 952 57.55 11.01 63.42
C ASP A 952 58.09 9.60 63.09
N GLY A 953 58.36 9.30 61.82
CA GLY A 953 58.96 8.04 61.40
C GLY A 953 58.75 7.68 59.95
N ILE A 954 57.58 7.95 59.36
CA ILE A 954 57.27 7.52 57.99
C ILE A 954 57.50 8.66 56.99
N VAL A 955 58.22 8.38 55.91
CA VAL A 955 58.44 9.30 54.79
C VAL A 955 57.91 8.64 53.52
N HIS A 956 57.05 9.33 52.78
CA HIS A 956 56.55 8.88 51.48
C HIS A 956 57.33 9.51 50.33
N ILE A 957 57.57 8.72 49.29
CA ILE A 957 58.20 9.19 48.05
C ILE A 957 57.33 8.83 46.84
N LYS A 958 57.23 9.74 45.87
CA LYS A 958 56.56 9.55 44.58
C LYS A 958 57.28 10.30 43.46
N ALA A 959 57.05 9.93 42.21
CA ALA A 959 57.62 10.61 41.04
C ALA A 959 56.52 11.08 40.07
N ASP A 960 56.73 12.23 39.43
CA ASP A 960 55.76 12.83 38.49
C ASP A 960 55.66 12.04 37.17
N LYS A 961 56.69 11.23 36.88
CA LYS A 961 56.79 10.29 35.75
C LYS A 961 57.31 8.94 36.26
N ILE A 962 57.12 7.86 35.49
CA ILE A 962 57.62 6.54 35.84
C ILE A 962 59.17 6.53 35.77
N LEU A 963 59.82 6.29 36.91
CA LEU A 963 61.27 6.08 37.02
C LEU A 963 61.55 4.63 37.43
N THR A 964 62.49 3.97 36.75
CA THR A 964 62.85 2.57 37.02
C THR A 964 64.22 2.49 37.70
N ASP A 965 64.41 1.57 38.65
CA ASP A 965 65.71 1.38 39.34
C ASP A 965 66.19 2.61 40.16
N VAL A 966 65.29 3.19 40.97
CA VAL A 966 65.60 4.35 41.83
C VAL A 966 66.24 3.89 43.14
N VAL A 967 67.43 4.39 43.46
CA VAL A 967 68.15 4.07 44.70
C VAL A 967 67.99 5.18 45.74
N VAL A 968 67.44 4.85 46.90
CA VAL A 968 67.25 5.75 48.04
C VAL A 968 68.23 5.40 49.14
N ASN A 969 68.95 6.40 49.66
CA ASN A 969 69.82 6.29 50.83
C ASN A 969 69.47 7.37 51.83
N VAL A 970 69.41 7.07 53.12
CA VAL A 970 69.24 8.08 54.18
C VAL A 970 70.48 8.08 55.06
N PHE A 971 71.05 9.27 55.27
CA PHE A 971 72.25 9.48 56.07
C PHE A 971 71.91 10.29 57.33
N ASP A 972 72.53 9.97 58.46
CA ASP A 972 72.52 10.85 59.64
C ASP A 972 73.48 12.06 59.45
N ILE A 973 73.45 13.02 60.37
CA ILE A 973 74.31 14.23 60.29
C ILE A 973 75.82 13.95 60.27
N THR A 974 76.24 12.74 60.67
CA THR A 974 77.66 12.34 60.65
C THR A 974 78.07 11.72 59.30
N GLY A 975 77.11 11.58 58.37
CA GLY A 975 77.31 10.97 57.06
C GLY A 975 77.22 9.45 57.06
N ARG A 976 76.77 8.83 58.17
CA ARG A 976 76.55 7.38 58.22
C ARG A 976 75.22 7.05 57.55
N SER A 977 75.23 6.12 56.59
CA SER A 977 74.00 5.60 55.97
C SER A 977 73.23 4.77 56.98
N ILE A 978 71.98 5.16 57.23
CA ILE A 978 71.07 4.51 58.18
C ILE A 978 69.95 3.73 57.47
N TYR A 979 69.65 4.04 56.20
CA TYR A 979 68.65 3.33 55.42
C TYR A 979 69.07 3.30 53.95
N GLN A 980 68.85 2.17 53.27
CA GLN A 980 69.09 2.04 51.84
C GLN A 980 68.04 1.11 51.21
N ALA A 981 67.45 1.53 50.09
CA ALA A 981 66.52 0.73 49.29
C ALA A 981 66.68 1.03 47.80
N THR A 982 66.35 0.05 46.96
CA THR A 982 66.19 0.22 45.51
C THR A 982 64.74 -0.06 45.15
N LEU A 983 64.12 0.86 44.41
CA LEU A 983 62.75 0.76 43.95
C LEU A 983 62.75 0.46 42.45
N GLU A 984 62.17 -0.68 42.06
CA GLU A 984 62.09 -1.11 40.65
C GLU A 984 61.23 -0.15 39.82
N ASN A 985 60.16 0.40 40.39
CA ASN A 985 59.31 1.42 39.78
C ASN A 985 58.91 2.46 40.83
N LEU A 986 59.22 3.73 40.59
CA LEU A 986 58.69 4.88 41.32
C LEU A 986 57.86 5.72 40.35
N ASN A 987 56.57 5.88 40.64
CA ASN A 987 55.61 6.62 39.82
C ASN A 987 54.76 7.54 40.73
N GLN A 988 53.59 8.00 40.27
CA GLN A 988 52.73 8.90 41.03
C GLN A 988 52.13 8.26 42.30
N THR A 989 52.21 6.93 42.43
CA THR A 989 51.79 6.17 43.62
C THR A 989 52.84 6.28 44.72
N GLN A 990 52.40 6.66 45.92
CA GLN A 990 53.29 6.84 47.07
C GLN A 990 53.91 5.53 47.54
N GLN A 991 55.23 5.53 47.75
CA GLN A 991 56.00 4.46 48.39
C GLN A 991 56.48 4.92 49.76
N SER A 992 56.38 4.07 50.78
CA SER A 992 56.70 4.43 52.17
C SER A 992 58.09 3.97 52.58
N ILE A 993 58.82 4.84 53.28
CA ILE A 993 60.11 4.59 53.91
C ILE A 993 59.92 4.77 55.41
N ASP A 994 60.18 3.71 56.17
CA ASP A 994 60.03 3.73 57.63
C ASP A 994 61.38 4.00 58.33
N LEU A 995 61.43 5.15 58.99
CA LEU A 995 62.52 5.64 59.81
C LEU A 995 62.15 5.70 61.32
N SER A 996 60.99 5.20 61.73
CA SER A 996 60.48 5.29 63.11
C SER A 996 61.39 4.64 64.15
N SER A 997 62.25 3.72 63.75
CA SER A 997 63.22 3.03 64.62
C SER A 997 64.51 3.82 64.88
N TYR A 998 64.69 4.98 64.25
CA TYR A 998 65.88 5.83 64.40
C TYR A 998 65.63 7.00 65.38
N GLN A 999 66.71 7.58 65.93
CA GLN A 999 66.60 8.66 66.92
C GLN A 999 66.14 9.97 66.28
N SER A 1000 65.37 10.77 67.02
CA SER A 1000 65.01 12.13 66.63
C SER A 1000 66.24 12.96 66.25
N GLY A 1001 66.22 13.62 65.10
CA GLY A 1001 67.38 14.31 64.55
C GLY A 1001 67.23 14.70 63.07
N ILE A 1002 68.29 15.29 62.51
CA ILE A 1002 68.34 15.68 61.10
C ILE A 1002 68.98 14.56 60.28
N TYR A 1003 68.34 14.23 59.17
CA TYR A 1003 68.75 13.21 58.21
C TYR A 1003 68.79 13.80 56.79
N PHE A 1004 69.57 13.18 55.92
CA PHE A 1004 69.66 13.54 54.50
C PHE A 1004 69.32 12.32 53.64
N MET A 1005 68.18 12.37 52.95
CA MET A 1005 67.74 11.35 52.00
C MET A 1005 68.27 11.67 50.61
N LYS A 1006 69.20 10.86 50.12
CA LYS A 1006 69.73 10.92 48.76
C LYS A 1006 69.00 9.93 47.86
N ILE A 1007 68.41 10.42 46.77
CA ILE A 1007 67.70 9.63 45.77
C ILE A 1007 68.49 9.71 44.46
N THR A 1008 68.86 8.57 43.92
CA THR A 1008 69.67 8.46 42.71
C THR A 1008 68.91 7.66 41.66
N HIS A 1009 68.84 8.17 40.44
CA HIS A 1009 68.32 7.44 39.28
C HIS A 1009 69.25 7.69 38.10
N GLN A 1010 69.77 6.62 37.51
CA GLN A 1010 70.83 6.66 36.49
C GLN A 1010 72.06 7.49 36.95
N ASN A 1011 72.31 8.64 36.32
CA ASN A 1011 73.43 9.54 36.64
C ASN A 1011 72.99 10.82 37.41
N THR A 1012 71.71 10.92 37.74
CA THR A 1012 71.14 12.11 38.41
C THR A 1012 70.85 11.79 39.86
N GLN A 1013 71.21 12.70 40.76
CA GLN A 1013 70.97 12.57 42.19
C GLN A 1013 70.26 13.81 42.72
N ILE A 1014 69.30 13.60 43.62
CA ILE A 1014 68.71 14.64 44.45
C ILE A 1014 68.96 14.29 45.92
N THR A 1015 69.03 15.29 46.79
CA THR A 1015 69.16 15.08 48.23
C THR A 1015 68.10 15.91 48.92
N LYS A 1016 67.37 15.33 49.86
CA LYS A 1016 66.32 15.97 50.65
C LYS A 1016 66.66 15.89 52.13
N ARG A 1017 66.51 17.01 52.84
CA ARG A 1017 66.66 17.04 54.31
C ARG A 1017 65.37 16.53 54.96
N ILE A 1018 65.51 15.58 55.88
CA ILE A 1018 64.43 15.00 56.68
C ILE A 1018 64.68 15.32 58.16
N ILE A 1019 63.68 15.78 58.88
CA ILE A 1019 63.73 16.01 60.33
C ILE A 1019 62.84 14.94 60.98
N LEU A 1020 63.45 14.02 61.72
CA LEU A 1020 62.75 13.02 62.52
C LEU A 1020 62.51 13.60 63.92
N LYS A 1021 61.25 13.66 64.37
CA LYS A 1021 60.85 14.29 65.64
C LYS A 1021 61.10 13.45 66.87
#